data_AF-A0AAX7SZ39-F1
#
_entry.id   AF-A0AAX7SZ39-F1
#
_cell.length_a   1.000
_cell.length_b   1.000
_cell.length_c   1.000
_cell.angle_alpha   90.00
_cell.angle_beta   90.00
_cell.angle_gamma   90.00
#
_symmetry.space_group_name_H-M   'P 1'
#
loop_
_entity.id
_entity.type
_entity.pdbx_description
1 polymer ?
#
loop_
_entity_poly.entity_id
_entity_poly.type
_entity_poly.pdbx_seq_one_letter_code
_entity_poly.pdbx_strand_id
1 'polypeptide(L)'
;MASLLRVVAASCSAPVFSGVSAVKLQSGRTIKSTCLRFFRTHQALGRCASPGIPYKQLTVGVPKEIFQNERRVALSPAGVQALIKQGFNVVVESGAGECSKFGDEQYAQAGATIKDLKDVLASDVVVKVRAPIFNPALGVHEVDMMKDASTLISFIYPAQNPELMDMLSKKKATVLAMDQVPRVTIAQGYDALSSMANIAGYKAVVLAANSFGRFFTGQITAAGKVPPAKVLIIGGGVAGLAAAGTARAMGAIVRGFDTRAAALEQFKSLGAEPLEVDIKESGEGQGGYAKEMSKEFIEAEMKLFAKQCQDVDIVISTALIPGGFLVTKKMLDMFKRPTDPPEYNYLYLLPGGVFVGGYAAALQSGYNIEQMMYLGSGLCCVGALAGLSNQTTARLGNTLGMMGVAGGIAATLGALKPSPELLAQMSAAMAVGGTAGLAIAKKIQISDLPQLVAAFHSLVGLAAVLTCVAEYMIEYPHFATDPAANLTKIVAYLGAYIGGVTFSGSLVAYGKLQGMLNSAPLMLPGRHALNATLMAASVGGMIPYMLDPSYTTGITCLGSVSALSAVMGVTLTAAIGGADMPVVITVLNSYSGWALCAEGFLLNNNLLTIVGALIGSSGAILSYIMCVAMNRSLANVILGGYGTSSTGTGKPMEITGTHTEVNVDQTVEMIKEAQNIIITPGYGLCAAKAQYPIADLVKMLKEAGKTKADVRCAQV
;
A
#
# COMPACT_ATOMS: atom_id res chain seq x y z
N MET A 1 29.92 11.52 13.83
CA MET A 1 30.54 10.18 14.02
C MET A 1 30.58 9.80 15.50
N ALA A 2 29.49 9.93 16.27
CA ALA A 2 29.52 9.75 17.74
C ALA A 2 28.43 8.83 18.32
N SER A 3 27.40 8.45 17.53
CA SER A 3 26.22 7.73 18.02
C SER A 3 26.23 6.22 17.75
N LEU A 4 27.29 5.68 17.14
CA LEU A 4 27.37 4.26 16.71
C LEU A 4 28.01 3.32 17.76
N LEU A 5 28.58 3.86 18.85
CA LEU A 5 29.54 3.15 19.71
C LEU A 5 28.95 2.57 21.02
N ARG A 6 27.63 2.60 21.22
CA ARG A 6 26.97 2.16 22.48
C ARG A 6 26.30 0.78 22.47
N VAL A 7 26.39 0.02 21.38
CA VAL A 7 25.64 -1.25 21.19
C VAL A 7 26.49 -2.51 21.48
N VAL A 8 27.80 -2.37 21.73
CA VAL A 8 28.76 -3.51 21.73
C VAL A 8 29.11 -4.02 23.14
N ALA A 9 28.61 -3.41 24.22
CA ALA A 9 29.12 -3.62 25.59
C ALA A 9 28.05 -4.03 26.64
N ALA A 10 27.21 -5.03 26.36
CA ALA A 10 26.22 -5.54 27.34
C ALA A 10 25.75 -7.00 27.08
N SER A 11 26.66 -7.96 26.86
CA SER A 11 26.26 -9.38 26.63
C SER A 11 27.32 -10.40 27.08
N CYS A 12 27.82 -10.30 28.32
CA CYS A 12 28.77 -11.25 28.91
C CYS A 12 28.47 -11.55 30.39
N SER A 13 27.47 -12.40 30.67
CA SER A 13 27.46 -13.26 31.87
C SER A 13 26.25 -14.21 31.86
N ALA A 14 26.54 -15.50 32.02
CA ALA A 14 25.58 -16.52 32.44
C ALA A 14 26.28 -17.42 33.46
N PRO A 15 25.58 -17.85 34.52
CA PRO A 15 25.92 -19.08 35.22
C PRO A 15 24.82 -20.15 35.09
N VAL A 16 25.17 -21.38 35.43
CA VAL A 16 24.37 -22.60 35.26
C VAL A 16 23.95 -23.13 36.65
N PHE A 17 22.98 -24.05 36.69
CA PHE A 17 22.44 -24.74 37.88
C PHE A 17 21.51 -23.87 38.77
N SER A 18 20.55 -24.41 39.52
CA SER A 18 20.05 -25.79 39.68
C SER A 18 18.53 -25.79 39.91
N GLY A 19 17.87 -26.95 39.76
CA GLY A 19 16.44 -27.10 40.07
C GLY A 19 16.20 -27.90 41.35
N VAL A 20 15.32 -27.41 42.23
CA VAL A 20 14.74 -28.15 43.37
C VAL A 20 13.27 -27.73 43.52
N SER A 21 12.37 -28.68 43.78
CA SER A 21 10.96 -28.40 44.07
C SER A 21 10.72 -28.15 45.57
N ALA A 22 9.90 -27.15 45.91
CA ALA A 22 9.40 -26.95 47.26
C ALA A 22 7.93 -26.47 47.24
N VAL A 23 7.11 -26.99 48.15
CA VAL A 23 5.65 -26.76 48.20
C VAL A 23 5.21 -26.59 49.65
N LYS A 24 4.65 -25.42 50.04
CA LYS A 24 3.40 -25.31 50.84
C LYS A 24 2.97 -23.87 51.23
N LEU A 25 1.64 -23.76 51.40
CA LEU A 25 0.86 -22.95 52.37
C LEU A 25 0.90 -21.40 52.36
N GLN A 26 -0.16 -20.84 51.78
CA GLN A 26 -1.15 -19.95 52.42
C GLN A 26 -0.74 -19.11 53.66
N SER A 27 -0.89 -17.78 53.55
CA SER A 27 -1.87 -17.00 54.32
C SER A 27 -1.97 -15.56 53.77
N GLY A 28 -3.14 -14.91 53.84
CA GLY A 28 -3.30 -13.51 53.42
C GLY A 28 -4.66 -13.19 52.78
N ARG A 29 -5.70 -12.98 53.61
CA ARG A 29 -6.98 -12.42 53.14
C ARG A 29 -6.87 -10.90 52.98
N THR A 30 -7.05 -10.39 51.77
CA THR A 30 -7.37 -8.98 51.54
C THR A 30 -8.60 -8.87 50.66
N ILE A 31 -9.76 -8.61 51.26
CA ILE A 31 -11.02 -8.45 50.53
C ILE A 31 -11.04 -7.07 49.88
N LYS A 32 -11.01 -7.02 48.55
CA LYS A 32 -11.50 -5.86 47.78
C LYS A 32 -12.66 -6.32 46.91
N SER A 33 -13.82 -5.69 47.11
CA SER A 33 -14.96 -5.86 46.21
C SER A 33 -14.60 -5.30 44.84
N THR A 34 -14.84 -6.05 43.79
CA THR A 34 -14.79 -5.57 42.40
C THR A 34 -15.81 -6.36 41.60
N CYS A 35 -16.68 -5.67 40.87
CA CYS A 35 -17.83 -6.28 40.21
C CYS A 35 -17.41 -7.11 39.00
N LEU A 36 -17.10 -8.39 39.22
CA LEU A 36 -16.90 -9.37 38.17
C LEU A 36 -18.23 -9.63 37.45
N ARG A 37 -18.42 -8.98 36.29
CA ARG A 37 -19.40 -9.42 35.28
C ARG A 37 -18.96 -10.80 34.78
N PHE A 38 -19.43 -11.86 35.43
CA PHE A 38 -19.26 -13.23 34.97
C PHE A 38 -19.98 -13.42 33.63
N PHE A 39 -19.24 -13.31 32.53
CA PHE A 39 -19.59 -14.00 31.30
C PHE A 39 -19.54 -15.51 31.57
N ARG A 40 -20.65 -16.07 32.03
CA ARG A 40 -20.92 -17.50 31.89
C ARG A 40 -21.12 -17.77 30.40
N THR A 41 -20.02 -18.08 29.71
CA THR A 41 -20.12 -18.92 28.52
C THR A 41 -20.82 -20.21 28.95
N HIS A 42 -22.03 -20.43 28.44
CA HIS A 42 -22.75 -21.65 28.75
C HIS A 42 -21.95 -22.83 28.20
N GLN A 43 -21.52 -23.71 29.11
CA GLN A 43 -20.92 -24.99 28.76
C GLN A 43 -21.86 -25.71 27.80
N ALA A 44 -21.37 -26.13 26.64
CA ALA A 44 -22.19 -26.51 25.50
C ALA A 44 -23.21 -27.59 25.88
N LEU A 45 -24.48 -27.20 25.99
CA LEU A 45 -25.57 -28.11 26.30
C LEU A 45 -25.83 -28.99 25.09
N GLY A 46 -25.22 -30.17 25.07
CA GLY A 46 -25.48 -31.27 24.14
C GLY A 46 -26.88 -31.89 24.31
N ARG A 47 -27.92 -31.05 24.39
CA ARG A 47 -29.28 -31.47 24.06
C ARG A 47 -29.37 -31.53 22.54
N CYS A 48 -29.94 -32.61 21.99
CA CYS A 48 -30.42 -32.56 20.61
C CYS A 48 -31.32 -31.32 20.47
N ALA A 49 -31.03 -30.48 19.48
CA ALA A 49 -31.96 -29.43 19.12
C ALA A 49 -33.30 -30.09 18.78
N SER A 50 -34.41 -29.55 19.31
CA SER A 50 -35.73 -29.91 18.79
C SER A 50 -35.70 -29.70 17.27
N PRO A 51 -36.26 -30.61 16.45
CA PRO A 51 -36.44 -30.31 15.04
C PRO A 51 -37.15 -28.96 14.91
N GLY A 52 -36.55 -28.04 14.15
CA GLY A 52 -37.05 -26.68 14.02
C GLY A 52 -38.43 -26.68 13.37
N ILE A 53 -39.30 -25.76 13.80
CA ILE A 53 -40.63 -25.58 13.20
C ILE A 53 -40.43 -25.24 11.71
N PRO A 54 -40.99 -26.01 10.76
CA PRO A 54 -40.83 -25.74 9.33
C PRO A 54 -41.36 -24.36 8.96
N TYR A 55 -40.66 -23.62 8.09
CA TYR A 55 -41.01 -22.23 7.74
C TYR A 55 -42.47 -22.04 7.31
N LYS A 56 -43.06 -23.01 6.60
CA LYS A 56 -44.48 -22.98 6.17
C LYS A 56 -45.50 -23.00 7.32
N GLN A 57 -45.08 -23.34 8.54
CA GLN A 57 -45.91 -23.33 9.74
C GLN A 57 -45.73 -22.04 10.57
N LEU A 58 -44.81 -21.16 10.18
CA LEU A 58 -44.52 -19.89 10.87
C LEU A 58 -45.11 -18.72 10.09
N THR A 59 -45.64 -17.74 10.82
CA THR A 59 -46.16 -16.48 10.29
C THR A 59 -45.30 -15.31 10.75
N VAL A 60 -44.88 -14.47 9.81
CA VAL A 60 -44.14 -13.23 10.04
C VAL A 60 -45.09 -12.04 9.90
N GLY A 61 -45.30 -11.29 10.99
CA GLY A 61 -46.16 -10.12 11.06
C GLY A 61 -45.39 -8.80 10.95
N VAL A 62 -45.84 -7.91 10.07
CA VAL A 62 -45.32 -6.55 9.87
C VAL A 62 -46.40 -5.53 10.26
N PRO A 63 -46.47 -5.10 11.53
CA PRO A 63 -47.42 -4.08 11.98
C PRO A 63 -46.97 -2.67 11.57
N LYS A 64 -47.93 -1.74 11.58
CA LYS A 64 -47.74 -0.30 11.40
C LYS A 64 -47.04 0.29 12.62
N GLU A 65 -46.16 1.27 12.41
CA GLU A 65 -45.50 1.94 13.54
C GLU A 65 -46.37 3.07 14.10
N ILE A 66 -46.72 2.95 15.38
CA ILE A 66 -47.57 3.92 16.10
C ILE A 66 -46.78 5.05 16.81
N PHE A 67 -45.44 5.03 16.75
CA PHE A 67 -44.62 6.10 17.32
C PHE A 67 -44.77 7.40 16.52
N GLN A 68 -44.94 8.54 17.20
CA GLN A 68 -45.16 9.84 16.55
C GLN A 68 -44.09 10.17 15.49
N ASN A 69 -44.55 10.43 14.26
CA ASN A 69 -43.72 10.75 13.09
C ASN A 69 -42.71 9.67 12.67
N GLU A 70 -42.82 8.42 13.17
CA GLU A 70 -42.18 7.30 12.48
C GLU A 70 -42.85 7.12 11.10
N ARG A 71 -42.03 6.82 10.09
CA ARG A 71 -42.49 6.67 8.70
C ARG A 71 -41.94 5.43 8.00
N ARG A 72 -40.96 4.77 8.62
CA ARG A 72 -40.36 3.53 8.14
C ARG A 72 -41.27 2.34 8.46
N VAL A 73 -41.22 1.34 7.59
CA VAL A 73 -41.84 0.02 7.77
C VAL A 73 -40.74 -1.04 7.90
N ALA A 74 -40.99 -2.12 8.64
CA ALA A 74 -39.93 -3.06 9.00
C ALA A 74 -39.48 -3.99 7.85
N LEU A 75 -40.36 -4.26 6.88
CA LEU A 75 -40.06 -4.96 5.63
C LEU A 75 -40.64 -4.18 4.45
N SER A 76 -39.89 -4.10 3.35
CA SER A 76 -40.41 -3.67 2.04
C SER A 76 -40.96 -4.87 1.25
N PRO A 77 -41.72 -4.65 0.15
CA PRO A 77 -42.19 -5.74 -0.71
C PRO A 77 -41.09 -6.69 -1.20
N ALA A 78 -39.86 -6.21 -1.42
CA ALA A 78 -38.71 -7.06 -1.78
C ALA A 78 -38.25 -7.95 -0.62
N GLY A 79 -38.29 -7.45 0.62
CA GLY A 79 -38.01 -8.25 1.83
C GLY A 79 -39.07 -9.33 2.06
N VAL A 80 -40.34 -9.03 1.75
CA VAL A 80 -41.45 -9.99 1.76
C VAL A 80 -41.21 -11.11 0.74
N GLN A 81 -40.87 -10.80 -0.50
CA GLN A 81 -40.54 -11.80 -1.52
C GLN A 81 -39.39 -12.72 -1.09
N ALA A 82 -38.36 -12.19 -0.41
CA ALA A 82 -37.24 -13.00 0.09
C ALA A 82 -37.67 -14.01 1.15
N LEU A 83 -38.47 -13.60 2.14
CA LEU A 83 -38.99 -14.51 3.19
C LEU A 83 -39.94 -15.58 2.62
N ILE A 84 -40.77 -15.21 1.64
CA ILE A 84 -41.67 -16.16 0.97
C ILE A 84 -40.88 -17.16 0.12
N LYS A 85 -39.82 -16.72 -0.57
CA LYS A 85 -38.88 -17.59 -1.29
C LYS A 85 -38.15 -18.56 -0.34
N GLN A 86 -37.88 -18.15 0.89
CA GLN A 86 -37.33 -19.01 1.95
C GLN A 86 -38.39 -19.96 2.55
N GLY A 87 -39.69 -19.62 2.43
CA GLY A 87 -40.83 -20.49 2.75
C GLY A 87 -41.68 -20.07 3.93
N PHE A 88 -41.53 -18.83 4.43
CA PHE A 88 -42.40 -18.25 5.48
C PHE A 88 -43.74 -17.76 4.92
N ASN A 89 -44.77 -17.75 5.76
CA ASN A 89 -45.97 -16.96 5.51
C ASN A 89 -45.74 -15.53 6.02
N VAL A 90 -46.16 -14.51 5.27
CA VAL A 90 -46.01 -13.10 5.67
C VAL A 90 -47.38 -12.42 5.72
N VAL A 91 -47.68 -11.74 6.83
CA VAL A 91 -48.85 -10.88 7.00
C VAL A 91 -48.42 -9.44 7.27
N VAL A 92 -49.10 -8.49 6.62
CA VAL A 92 -48.79 -7.06 6.73
C VAL A 92 -50.05 -6.33 7.19
N GLU A 93 -49.91 -5.39 8.11
CA GLU A 93 -51.04 -4.57 8.55
C GLU A 93 -51.46 -3.59 7.44
N SER A 94 -52.76 -3.42 7.24
CA SER A 94 -53.25 -2.51 6.21
C SER A 94 -52.75 -1.08 6.42
N GLY A 95 -52.18 -0.51 5.36
CA GLY A 95 -51.56 0.79 5.36
C GLY A 95 -50.24 0.88 6.13
N ALA A 96 -49.60 -0.22 6.55
CA ALA A 96 -48.31 -0.16 7.26
C ALA A 96 -47.19 0.49 6.43
N GLY A 97 -47.24 0.36 5.10
CA GLY A 97 -46.24 0.90 4.18
C GLY A 97 -46.49 2.33 3.68
N GLU A 98 -47.65 2.94 3.94
CA GLU A 98 -48.09 4.21 3.32
C GLU A 98 -47.09 5.35 3.50
N CYS A 99 -46.58 5.51 4.73
CA CYS A 99 -45.61 6.55 5.07
C CYS A 99 -44.22 6.29 4.46
N SER A 100 -43.91 5.02 4.12
CA SER A 100 -42.74 4.59 3.35
C SER A 100 -42.98 4.55 1.83
N LYS A 101 -44.19 4.91 1.36
CA LYS A 101 -44.62 4.86 -0.05
C LYS A 101 -44.71 3.45 -0.67
N PHE A 102 -44.92 2.43 0.16
CA PHE A 102 -45.32 1.10 -0.29
C PHE A 102 -46.82 0.90 -0.02
N GLY A 103 -47.63 0.75 -1.07
CA GLY A 103 -49.07 0.49 -0.93
C GLY A 103 -49.36 -0.99 -0.69
N ASP A 104 -50.49 -1.30 -0.06
CA ASP A 104 -50.92 -2.67 0.29
C ASP A 104 -50.93 -3.62 -0.92
N GLU A 105 -51.32 -3.12 -2.10
CA GLU A 105 -51.25 -3.87 -3.37
C GLU A 105 -49.85 -4.41 -3.69
N GLN A 106 -48.78 -3.68 -3.34
CA GLN A 106 -47.40 -4.10 -3.60
C GLN A 106 -46.97 -5.23 -2.67
N TYR A 107 -47.50 -5.26 -1.44
CA TYR A 107 -47.30 -6.37 -0.51
C TYR A 107 -48.10 -7.61 -0.94
N ALA A 108 -49.32 -7.42 -1.46
CA ALA A 108 -50.10 -8.51 -2.06
C ALA A 108 -49.41 -9.09 -3.31
N GLN A 109 -48.87 -8.24 -4.21
CA GLN A 109 -48.06 -8.66 -5.36
C GLN A 109 -46.74 -9.34 -4.95
N ALA A 110 -46.18 -8.99 -3.79
CA ALA A 110 -45.04 -9.69 -3.19
C ALA A 110 -45.41 -11.05 -2.57
N GLY A 111 -46.71 -11.35 -2.41
CA GLY A 111 -47.23 -12.61 -1.86
C GLY A 111 -47.63 -12.57 -0.38
N ALA A 112 -47.59 -11.41 0.28
CA ALA A 112 -48.10 -11.27 1.65
C ALA A 112 -49.63 -11.14 1.69
N THR A 113 -50.23 -11.53 2.82
CA THR A 113 -51.65 -11.31 3.09
C THR A 113 -51.84 -10.03 3.92
N ILE A 114 -52.74 -9.15 3.50
CA ILE A 114 -53.09 -7.92 4.24
C ILE A 114 -54.07 -8.27 5.36
N LYS A 115 -53.87 -7.71 6.55
CA LYS A 115 -54.66 -7.99 7.77
C LYS A 115 -54.79 -6.79 8.71
N ASP A 116 -55.64 -6.92 9.72
CA ASP A 116 -55.76 -5.97 10.83
C ASP A 116 -54.63 -6.13 11.87
N LEU A 117 -54.25 -5.03 12.54
CA LEU A 117 -53.22 -4.93 13.58
C LEU A 117 -53.23 -6.09 14.59
N LYS A 118 -54.41 -6.51 15.06
CA LYS A 118 -54.55 -7.56 16.07
C LYS A 118 -54.09 -8.93 15.58
N ASP A 119 -54.43 -9.29 14.34
CA ASP A 119 -53.98 -10.54 13.73
C ASP A 119 -52.48 -10.50 13.41
N VAL A 120 -51.96 -9.32 13.04
CA VAL A 120 -50.55 -9.13 12.69
C VAL A 120 -49.65 -9.24 13.92
N LEU A 121 -50.01 -8.62 15.06
CA LEU A 121 -49.29 -8.77 16.32
C LEU A 121 -49.42 -10.18 16.94
N ALA A 122 -50.45 -10.95 16.58
CA ALA A 122 -50.63 -12.34 17.00
C ALA A 122 -49.74 -13.36 16.23
N SER A 123 -48.87 -12.89 15.33
CA SER A 123 -47.94 -13.72 14.54
C SER A 123 -46.88 -14.44 15.39
N ASP A 124 -46.29 -15.50 14.85
CA ASP A 124 -45.21 -16.25 15.51
C ASP A 124 -43.91 -15.45 15.59
N VAL A 125 -43.64 -14.64 14.55
CA VAL A 125 -42.55 -13.67 14.50
C VAL A 125 -43.16 -12.29 14.21
N VAL A 126 -42.89 -11.30 15.04
CA VAL A 126 -43.27 -9.90 14.84
C VAL A 126 -42.02 -9.10 14.51
N VAL A 127 -42.02 -8.39 13.39
CA VAL A 127 -40.89 -7.58 12.92
C VAL A 127 -41.29 -6.11 12.93
N LYS A 128 -40.68 -5.33 13.81
CA LYS A 128 -40.89 -3.87 13.95
C LYS A 128 -39.59 -3.12 13.68
N VAL A 129 -39.71 -1.84 13.30
CA VAL A 129 -38.56 -0.94 13.24
C VAL A 129 -38.13 -0.57 14.67
N ARG A 130 -39.11 -0.31 15.54
CA ARG A 130 -38.90 0.19 16.90
C ARG A 130 -39.45 -0.76 17.97
N ALA A 131 -39.00 -0.52 19.20
CA ALA A 131 -39.54 -1.12 20.40
C ALA A 131 -41.08 -0.94 20.44
N PRO A 132 -41.84 -1.99 20.83
CA PRO A 132 -43.27 -1.87 21.08
C PRO A 132 -43.56 -0.79 22.14
N ILE A 133 -44.70 -0.08 22.01
CA ILE A 133 -45.14 0.97 22.94
C ILE A 133 -46.62 0.82 23.34
N PHE A 134 -47.08 1.69 24.23
CA PHE A 134 -48.51 1.82 24.56
C PHE A 134 -49.29 2.41 23.37
N ASN A 135 -50.41 1.78 22.99
CA ASN A 135 -51.27 2.25 21.91
C ASN A 135 -52.45 3.07 22.47
N PRO A 136 -52.42 4.42 22.34
CA PRO A 136 -53.47 5.27 22.91
C PRO A 136 -54.82 5.15 22.20
N ALA A 137 -54.87 4.62 20.97
CA ALA A 137 -56.12 4.44 20.23
C ALA A 137 -56.88 3.16 20.65
N LEU A 138 -56.17 2.18 21.23
CA LEU A 138 -56.76 0.92 21.71
C LEU A 138 -56.73 0.76 23.25
N GLY A 139 -56.02 1.65 23.97
CA GLY A 139 -55.93 1.63 25.43
C GLY A 139 -55.08 0.48 26.01
N VAL A 140 -54.27 -0.18 25.19
CA VAL A 140 -53.47 -1.37 25.55
C VAL A 140 -52.03 -1.24 25.04
N HIS A 141 -51.08 -1.99 25.63
CA HIS A 141 -49.72 -2.03 25.11
C HIS A 141 -49.62 -3.00 23.92
N GLU A 142 -48.81 -2.68 22.91
CA GLU A 142 -48.55 -3.60 21.79
C GLU A 142 -48.05 -4.98 22.26
N VAL A 143 -47.33 -5.04 23.39
CA VAL A 143 -46.85 -6.29 24.00
C VAL A 143 -48.00 -7.16 24.52
N ASP A 144 -49.07 -6.58 25.04
CA ASP A 144 -50.24 -7.33 25.54
C ASP A 144 -50.99 -8.03 24.39
N MET A 145 -50.97 -7.41 23.21
CA MET A 145 -51.55 -7.93 21.97
C MET A 145 -50.71 -9.02 21.31
N MET A 146 -49.42 -9.16 21.67
CA MET A 146 -48.56 -10.21 21.15
C MET A 146 -48.95 -11.60 21.66
N LYS A 147 -48.78 -12.61 20.80
CA LYS A 147 -48.92 -14.03 21.16
C LYS A 147 -47.86 -14.45 22.19
N ASP A 148 -48.25 -15.20 23.21
CA ASP A 148 -47.32 -15.77 24.19
C ASP A 148 -46.25 -16.64 23.50
N ALA A 149 -44.99 -16.51 23.92
CA ALA A 149 -43.83 -17.16 23.30
C ALA A 149 -43.58 -16.84 21.80
N SER A 150 -44.13 -15.74 21.28
CA SER A 150 -43.73 -15.17 19.98
C SER A 150 -42.28 -14.65 19.97
N THR A 151 -41.72 -14.45 18.77
CA THR A 151 -40.41 -13.84 18.57
C THR A 151 -40.56 -12.39 18.10
N LEU A 152 -39.86 -11.45 18.76
CA LEU A 152 -39.82 -10.03 18.38
C LEU A 152 -38.45 -9.68 17.77
N ILE A 153 -38.45 -9.05 16.61
CA ILE A 153 -37.25 -8.46 15.97
C ILE A 153 -37.48 -6.95 15.84
N SER A 154 -36.71 -6.14 16.56
CA SER A 154 -36.74 -4.66 16.44
C SER A 154 -35.53 -3.99 17.10
N PHE A 155 -35.41 -2.67 17.01
CA PHE A 155 -34.56 -1.92 17.95
C PHE A 155 -35.21 -1.90 19.35
N ILE A 156 -34.47 -2.27 20.39
CA ILE A 156 -34.95 -2.43 21.77
C ILE A 156 -34.23 -1.50 22.75
N TYR A 157 -32.92 -1.29 22.58
CA TYR A 157 -32.08 -0.53 23.52
C TYR A 157 -32.28 -1.03 24.98
N PRO A 158 -31.95 -2.31 25.28
CA PRO A 158 -32.35 -2.97 26.52
C PRO A 158 -31.68 -2.40 27.78
N ALA A 159 -30.55 -1.70 27.64
CA ALA A 159 -29.91 -0.99 28.75
C ALA A 159 -30.64 0.32 29.13
N GLN A 160 -31.56 0.80 28.28
CA GLN A 160 -32.33 2.02 28.45
C GLN A 160 -33.81 1.74 28.77
N ASN A 161 -34.34 0.56 28.41
CA ASN A 161 -35.77 0.23 28.51
C ASN A 161 -36.04 -1.02 29.39
N PRO A 162 -35.74 -1.01 30.71
CA PRO A 162 -35.91 -2.18 31.58
C PRO A 162 -37.37 -2.62 31.71
N GLU A 163 -38.32 -1.69 31.84
CA GLU A 163 -39.76 -1.99 32.00
C GLU A 163 -40.34 -2.75 30.79
N LEU A 164 -39.87 -2.42 29.58
CA LEU A 164 -40.23 -3.14 28.36
C LEU A 164 -39.72 -4.59 28.37
N MET A 165 -38.50 -4.81 28.88
CA MET A 165 -37.95 -6.16 29.03
C MET A 165 -38.75 -6.99 30.03
N ASP A 166 -39.23 -6.38 31.13
CA ASP A 166 -40.12 -7.05 32.08
C ASP A 166 -41.50 -7.40 31.49
N MET A 167 -42.05 -6.55 30.61
CA MET A 167 -43.30 -6.85 29.90
C MET A 167 -43.13 -7.99 28.88
N LEU A 168 -42.07 -7.95 28.07
CA LEU A 168 -41.75 -9.02 27.12
C LEU A 168 -41.41 -10.35 27.82
N SER A 169 -40.77 -10.28 28.99
CA SER A 169 -40.48 -11.43 29.88
C SER A 169 -41.77 -12.09 30.39
N LYS A 170 -42.76 -11.31 30.84
CA LYS A 170 -44.09 -11.83 31.26
C LYS A 170 -44.80 -12.59 30.12
N LYS A 171 -44.68 -12.09 28.89
CA LYS A 171 -45.16 -12.75 27.66
C LYS A 171 -44.33 -13.95 27.19
N LYS A 172 -43.21 -14.26 27.88
CA LYS A 172 -42.24 -15.31 27.53
C LYS A 172 -41.67 -15.15 26.11
N ALA A 173 -41.67 -13.93 25.58
CA ALA A 173 -41.29 -13.65 24.20
C ALA A 173 -39.78 -13.81 23.99
N THR A 174 -39.37 -14.29 22.81
CA THR A 174 -37.97 -14.31 22.39
C THR A 174 -37.64 -12.99 21.70
N VAL A 175 -36.66 -12.22 22.21
CA VAL A 175 -36.41 -10.85 21.74
C VAL A 175 -35.03 -10.74 21.08
N LEU A 176 -35.02 -10.29 19.82
CA LEU A 176 -33.83 -10.09 19.00
C LEU A 176 -33.63 -8.58 18.77
N ALA A 177 -32.76 -7.99 19.59
CA ALA A 177 -32.49 -6.55 19.60
C ALA A 177 -31.49 -6.13 18.49
N MET A 178 -31.97 -5.42 17.47
CA MET A 178 -31.17 -5.01 16.31
C MET A 178 -30.08 -3.98 16.64
N ASP A 179 -30.17 -3.29 17.79
CA ASP A 179 -29.12 -2.42 18.32
C ASP A 179 -27.99 -3.18 19.04
N GLN A 180 -28.22 -4.44 19.41
CA GLN A 180 -27.23 -5.30 20.08
C GLN A 180 -26.53 -6.27 19.12
N VAL A 181 -26.70 -6.09 17.80
CA VAL A 181 -25.92 -6.82 16.79
C VAL A 181 -24.44 -6.47 16.98
N PRO A 182 -23.57 -7.44 17.32
CA PRO A 182 -22.15 -7.15 17.55
C PRO A 182 -21.50 -6.75 16.23
N ARG A 183 -20.71 -5.66 16.21
CA ARG A 183 -20.04 -5.17 14.99
C ARG A 183 -18.79 -6.00 14.64
N VAL A 184 -19.02 -7.27 14.34
CA VAL A 184 -18.04 -8.25 13.84
C VAL A 184 -18.27 -8.51 12.35
N THR A 185 -17.25 -8.97 11.63
CA THR A 185 -17.28 -9.12 10.16
C THR A 185 -18.47 -9.95 9.67
N ILE A 186 -18.78 -11.05 10.33
CA ILE A 186 -19.90 -11.95 9.98
C ILE A 186 -21.31 -11.37 10.23
N ALA A 187 -21.40 -10.17 10.80
CA ALA A 187 -22.64 -9.49 11.15
C ALA A 187 -22.90 -8.17 10.40
N GLN A 188 -21.92 -7.69 9.62
CA GLN A 188 -22.03 -6.41 8.91
C GLN A 188 -23.20 -6.35 7.92
N GLY A 189 -23.53 -7.48 7.28
CA GLY A 189 -24.65 -7.59 6.33
C GLY A 189 -26.04 -7.41 6.95
N TYR A 190 -26.15 -7.36 8.28
CA TYR A 190 -27.39 -7.11 9.02
C TYR A 190 -27.21 -6.10 10.18
N ASP A 191 -26.16 -5.26 10.13
CA ASP A 191 -26.00 -4.11 11.03
C ASP A 191 -26.95 -2.97 10.64
N ALA A 192 -28.11 -2.95 11.28
CA ALA A 192 -29.13 -1.93 11.09
C ALA A 192 -28.65 -0.52 11.51
N LEU A 193 -27.70 -0.40 12.45
CA LEU A 193 -27.16 0.90 12.87
C LEU A 193 -26.28 1.51 11.78
N SER A 194 -25.43 0.71 11.13
CA SER A 194 -24.63 1.14 9.97
C SER A 194 -25.50 1.59 8.80
N SER A 195 -26.60 0.87 8.53
CA SER A 195 -27.57 1.23 7.49
C SER A 195 -28.24 2.58 7.77
N MET A 196 -28.68 2.81 9.02
CA MET A 196 -29.29 4.09 9.41
C MET A 196 -28.27 5.24 9.42
N ALA A 197 -27.00 4.98 9.76
CA ALA A 197 -25.95 6.00 9.73
C ALA A 197 -25.71 6.55 8.31
N ASN A 198 -25.71 5.69 7.28
CA ASN A 198 -25.57 6.13 5.88
C ASN A 198 -26.73 7.08 5.47
N ILE A 199 -27.97 6.65 5.73
CA ILE A 199 -29.19 7.42 5.43
C ILE A 199 -29.19 8.76 6.19
N ALA A 200 -28.77 8.76 7.46
CA ALA A 200 -28.63 9.98 8.25
C ALA A 200 -27.60 10.94 7.66
N GLY A 201 -26.45 10.44 7.21
CA GLY A 201 -25.39 11.23 6.55
C GLY A 201 -25.87 11.94 5.28
N TYR A 202 -26.51 11.20 4.37
CA TYR A 202 -27.15 11.80 3.18
C TYR A 202 -28.24 12.81 3.57
N LYS A 203 -29.14 12.43 4.48
CA LYS A 203 -30.30 13.26 4.85
C LYS A 203 -29.89 14.54 5.59
N ALA A 204 -28.82 14.53 6.36
CA ALA A 204 -28.29 15.71 7.04
C ALA A 204 -27.95 16.83 6.03
N VAL A 205 -27.31 16.50 4.91
CA VAL A 205 -26.98 17.49 3.86
C VAL A 205 -28.22 17.98 3.14
N VAL A 206 -29.18 17.10 2.83
CA VAL A 206 -30.45 17.50 2.20
C VAL A 206 -31.28 18.42 3.11
N LEU A 207 -31.25 18.19 4.43
CA LEU A 207 -31.86 19.10 5.41
C LEU A 207 -31.11 20.43 5.47
N ALA A 208 -29.78 20.41 5.52
CA ALA A 208 -28.97 21.62 5.49
C ALA A 208 -29.23 22.46 4.22
N ALA A 209 -29.32 21.84 3.04
CA ALA A 209 -29.66 22.51 1.78
C ALA A 209 -31.08 23.10 1.76
N ASN A 210 -32.04 22.47 2.46
CA ASN A 210 -33.41 22.99 2.58
C ASN A 210 -33.52 24.15 3.61
N SER A 211 -32.68 24.15 4.65
CA SER A 211 -32.69 25.18 5.70
C SER A 211 -31.77 26.37 5.43
N PHE A 212 -30.78 26.21 4.54
CA PHE A 212 -29.79 27.25 4.24
C PHE A 212 -30.23 28.13 3.06
N GLY A 213 -30.52 29.41 3.34
CA GLY A 213 -31.05 30.38 2.38
C GLY A 213 -30.10 30.89 1.29
N ARG A 214 -29.08 30.12 0.89
CA ARG A 214 -28.13 30.44 -0.18
C ARG A 214 -27.79 29.18 -0.99
N PHE A 215 -27.38 29.35 -2.24
CA PHE A 215 -26.98 28.21 -3.09
C PHE A 215 -25.73 27.49 -2.55
N PHE A 216 -25.73 26.15 -2.61
CA PHE A 216 -24.52 25.35 -2.37
C PHE A 216 -23.51 25.52 -3.52
N THR A 217 -23.99 25.39 -4.76
CA THR A 217 -23.20 25.66 -5.98
C THR A 217 -22.93 27.15 -6.13
N GLY A 218 -21.66 27.55 -6.17
CA GLY A 218 -21.26 28.90 -6.56
C GLY A 218 -21.43 29.12 -8.06
N GLN A 219 -21.93 30.29 -8.45
CA GLN A 219 -22.30 30.60 -9.83
C GLN A 219 -21.81 32.00 -10.22
N ILE A 220 -21.43 32.16 -11.50
CA ILE A 220 -21.21 33.47 -12.13
C ILE A 220 -22.39 33.69 -13.07
N THR A 221 -23.10 34.80 -12.87
CA THR A 221 -24.28 35.19 -13.65
C THR A 221 -24.14 36.64 -14.11
N ALA A 222 -25.02 37.09 -15.01
CA ALA A 222 -25.09 38.50 -15.38
C ALA A 222 -25.43 39.43 -14.17
N ALA A 223 -26.07 38.89 -13.14
CA ALA A 223 -26.35 39.60 -11.88
C ALA A 223 -25.20 39.54 -10.86
N GLY A 224 -24.04 38.99 -11.24
CA GLY A 224 -22.85 38.90 -10.39
C GLY A 224 -22.47 37.48 -9.99
N LYS A 225 -21.50 37.37 -9.07
CA LYS A 225 -20.89 36.13 -8.61
C LYS A 225 -21.38 35.75 -7.22
N VAL A 226 -22.08 34.61 -7.12
CA VAL A 226 -22.45 33.99 -5.84
C VAL A 226 -21.35 32.98 -5.47
N PRO A 227 -20.70 33.08 -4.30
CA PRO A 227 -19.73 32.07 -3.85
C PRO A 227 -20.45 30.76 -3.48
N PRO A 228 -19.78 29.59 -3.60
CA PRO A 228 -20.32 28.33 -3.10
C PRO A 228 -20.42 28.34 -1.57
N ALA A 229 -21.36 27.55 -1.03
CA ALA A 229 -21.42 27.29 0.40
C ALA A 229 -20.19 26.50 0.87
N LYS A 230 -19.83 26.64 2.14
CA LYS A 230 -18.74 25.92 2.81
C LYS A 230 -19.30 25.00 3.90
N VAL A 231 -18.97 23.72 3.83
CA VAL A 231 -19.47 22.67 4.74
C VAL A 231 -18.30 22.02 5.47
N LEU A 232 -18.28 22.09 6.80
CA LEU A 232 -17.33 21.37 7.65
C LEU A 232 -17.92 20.01 8.05
N ILE A 233 -17.10 18.95 8.00
CA ILE A 233 -17.50 17.59 8.40
C ILE A 233 -16.47 17.01 9.37
N ILE A 234 -16.92 16.82 10.62
CA ILE A 234 -16.13 16.37 11.77
C ILE A 234 -16.27 14.85 11.89
N GLY A 235 -15.67 14.13 10.94
CA GLY A 235 -15.36 12.70 11.07
C GLY A 235 -15.78 11.85 9.86
N GLY A 236 -14.90 10.97 9.39
CA GLY A 236 -15.03 10.23 8.12
C GLY A 236 -15.75 8.89 8.19
N GLY A 237 -16.77 8.74 9.03
CA GLY A 237 -17.48 7.46 9.18
C GLY A 237 -18.56 7.23 8.14
N VAL A 238 -19.37 6.18 8.31
CA VAL A 238 -20.44 5.82 7.35
C VAL A 238 -21.37 6.99 7.06
N ALA A 239 -21.75 7.75 8.10
CA ALA A 239 -22.52 8.98 7.95
C ALA A 239 -21.71 10.16 7.35
N GLY A 240 -20.41 10.22 7.63
CA GLY A 240 -19.55 11.36 7.29
C GLY A 240 -19.06 11.38 5.85
N LEU A 241 -18.71 10.20 5.32
CA LEU A 241 -18.41 10.04 3.90
C LEU A 241 -19.66 10.19 3.04
N ALA A 242 -20.81 9.70 3.53
CA ALA A 242 -22.11 9.96 2.91
C ALA A 242 -22.43 11.46 2.88
N ALA A 243 -22.21 12.19 3.98
CA ALA A 243 -22.35 13.64 4.02
C ALA A 243 -21.35 14.37 3.09
N ALA A 244 -20.07 13.99 3.09
CA ALA A 244 -19.04 14.62 2.28
C ALA A 244 -19.30 14.48 0.77
N GLY A 245 -19.59 13.26 0.31
CA GLY A 245 -19.95 13.00 -1.08
C GLY A 245 -21.22 13.78 -1.49
N THR A 246 -22.24 13.79 -0.64
CA THR A 246 -23.52 14.47 -0.91
C THR A 246 -23.35 16.00 -0.96
N ALA A 247 -22.59 16.59 -0.04
CA ALA A 247 -22.32 18.02 0.00
C ALA A 247 -21.47 18.48 -1.20
N ARG A 248 -20.42 17.73 -1.55
CA ARG A 248 -19.57 18.06 -2.71
C ARG A 248 -20.31 17.88 -4.03
N ALA A 249 -21.18 16.88 -4.15
CA ALA A 249 -22.03 16.67 -5.33
C ALA A 249 -23.02 17.84 -5.55
N MET A 250 -23.52 18.46 -4.48
CA MET A 250 -24.32 19.70 -4.54
C MET A 250 -23.48 20.98 -4.74
N GLY A 251 -22.20 20.86 -5.12
CA GLY A 251 -21.38 21.99 -5.58
C GLY A 251 -20.67 22.78 -4.47
N ALA A 252 -20.94 22.52 -3.20
CA ALA A 252 -20.31 23.18 -2.06
C ALA A 252 -18.80 22.87 -1.93
N ILE A 253 -18.07 23.76 -1.26
CA ILE A 253 -16.72 23.48 -0.76
C ILE A 253 -16.87 22.67 0.53
N VAL A 254 -16.21 21.53 0.63
CA VAL A 254 -16.26 20.68 1.83
C VAL A 254 -14.90 20.70 2.53
N ARG A 255 -14.89 20.81 3.86
CA ARG A 255 -13.73 20.62 4.73
C ARG A 255 -13.97 19.41 5.62
N GLY A 256 -12.97 18.59 5.85
CA GLY A 256 -13.09 17.33 6.60
C GLY A 256 -12.05 17.19 7.70
N PHE A 257 -12.46 16.73 8.88
CA PHE A 257 -11.59 16.42 10.01
C PHE A 257 -11.91 15.03 10.56
N ASP A 258 -10.93 14.28 11.08
CA ASP A 258 -11.12 13.07 11.88
C ASP A 258 -9.87 12.88 12.77
N THR A 259 -10.00 12.26 13.94
CA THR A 259 -8.90 12.09 14.90
C THR A 259 -7.85 11.05 14.47
N ARG A 260 -8.06 10.34 13.36
CA ARG A 260 -7.11 9.37 12.79
C ARG A 260 -6.74 9.77 11.37
N ALA A 261 -5.45 9.72 11.07
CA ALA A 261 -4.85 10.28 9.86
C ALA A 261 -5.52 9.85 8.54
N ALA A 262 -6.02 8.62 8.48
CA ALA A 262 -6.35 7.99 7.21
C ALA A 262 -7.82 8.21 6.73
N ALA A 263 -8.68 8.75 7.59
CA ALA A 263 -9.99 9.27 7.19
C ALA A 263 -9.88 10.65 6.51
N LEU A 264 -8.83 11.41 6.85
CA LEU A 264 -8.45 12.64 6.15
C LEU A 264 -8.10 12.34 4.68
N GLU A 265 -7.52 11.16 4.39
CA GLU A 265 -7.36 10.69 3.00
C GLU A 265 -8.69 10.38 2.32
N GLN A 266 -9.67 9.78 3.00
CA GLN A 266 -11.00 9.56 2.43
C GLN A 266 -11.71 10.89 2.12
N PHE A 267 -11.66 11.87 3.03
CA PHE A 267 -12.15 13.23 2.77
C PHE A 267 -11.47 13.84 1.55
N LYS A 268 -10.14 13.77 1.48
CA LYS A 268 -9.34 14.25 0.32
C LYS A 268 -9.73 13.52 -0.98
N SER A 269 -10.02 12.22 -0.93
CA SER A 269 -10.46 11.42 -2.08
C SER A 269 -11.88 11.77 -2.57
N LEU A 270 -12.72 12.30 -1.67
CA LEU A 270 -14.06 12.82 -1.98
C LEU A 270 -14.03 14.29 -2.43
N GLY A 271 -12.84 14.91 -2.51
CA GLY A 271 -12.68 16.31 -2.90
C GLY A 271 -12.97 17.32 -1.78
N ALA A 272 -12.87 16.90 -0.51
CA ALA A 272 -12.89 17.79 0.64
C ALA A 272 -11.45 18.20 1.06
N GLU A 273 -11.31 19.39 1.63
CA GLU A 273 -10.08 19.91 2.23
C GLU A 273 -9.85 19.23 3.61
N PRO A 274 -8.84 18.37 3.79
CA PRO A 274 -8.55 17.78 5.09
C PRO A 274 -7.98 18.83 6.05
N LEU A 275 -8.38 18.77 7.31
CA LEU A 275 -7.93 19.65 8.37
C LEU A 275 -7.07 18.90 9.40
N GLU A 276 -6.04 19.57 9.91
CA GLU A 276 -5.08 19.03 10.88
C GLU A 276 -4.98 19.95 12.11
N VAL A 277 -4.55 19.38 13.24
CA VAL A 277 -4.34 20.05 14.54
C VAL A 277 -2.85 20.12 14.83
N ASP A 278 -2.37 21.23 15.39
CA ASP A 278 -0.94 21.47 15.65
C ASP A 278 -0.29 20.47 16.65
N ILE A 279 -1.10 19.77 17.45
CA ILE A 279 -0.69 18.77 18.44
C ILE A 279 -0.77 17.37 17.83
N LYS A 280 0.36 16.65 17.82
CA LYS A 280 0.48 15.30 17.25
C LYS A 280 0.23 14.21 18.30
N GLU A 281 -1.03 13.87 18.52
CA GLU A 281 -1.49 12.65 19.22
C GLU A 281 -2.13 11.67 18.20
N SER A 282 -2.16 10.36 18.50
CA SER A 282 -2.89 9.36 17.69
C SER A 282 -4.25 9.01 18.31
N GLY A 283 -5.32 9.16 17.54
CA GLY A 283 -6.69 8.81 17.93
C GLY A 283 -7.15 7.39 17.63
N GLU A 284 -6.23 6.45 17.40
CA GLU A 284 -6.57 5.06 17.09
C GLU A 284 -6.98 4.26 18.34
N GLY A 285 -8.16 3.65 18.30
CA GLY A 285 -8.71 2.78 19.35
C GLY A 285 -8.84 1.33 18.91
N GLN A 286 -9.18 0.44 19.85
CA GLN A 286 -9.40 -0.98 19.55
C GLN A 286 -10.59 -1.17 18.58
N GLY A 287 -10.45 -2.11 17.64
CA GLY A 287 -11.52 -2.47 16.69
C GLY A 287 -11.81 -1.42 15.61
N GLY A 288 -10.90 -0.48 15.35
CA GLY A 288 -11.07 0.56 14.32
C GLY A 288 -11.90 1.77 14.76
N TYR A 289 -12.36 1.79 16.02
CA TYR A 289 -12.99 2.95 16.63
C TYR A 289 -11.96 4.07 16.90
N ALA A 290 -12.44 5.30 17.06
CA ALA A 290 -11.63 6.37 17.62
C ALA A 290 -11.43 6.14 19.13
N LYS A 291 -10.26 6.49 19.65
CA LYS A 291 -9.96 6.57 21.08
C LYS A 291 -10.36 7.95 21.62
N GLU A 292 -10.69 8.04 22.90
CA GLU A 292 -10.76 9.32 23.62
C GLU A 292 -9.37 9.99 23.66
N MET A 293 -9.30 11.24 23.20
CA MET A 293 -8.05 12.01 23.05
C MET A 293 -7.62 12.68 24.36
N SER A 294 -6.38 13.16 24.44
CA SER A 294 -5.95 14.04 25.54
C SER A 294 -6.78 15.33 25.60
N LYS A 295 -6.85 15.97 26.77
CA LYS A 295 -7.57 17.23 26.93
C LYS A 295 -6.93 18.35 26.11
N GLU A 296 -5.61 18.28 26.00
CA GLU A 296 -4.76 19.19 25.27
C GLU A 296 -5.02 19.09 23.75
N PHE A 297 -5.16 17.86 23.22
CA PHE A 297 -5.60 17.65 21.84
C PHE A 297 -7.05 18.13 21.63
N ILE A 298 -7.98 17.82 22.54
CA ILE A 298 -9.38 18.27 22.46
C ILE A 298 -9.46 19.80 22.49
N GLU A 299 -8.64 20.49 23.29
CA GLU A 299 -8.59 21.96 23.32
C GLU A 299 -8.08 22.52 21.98
N ALA A 300 -7.05 21.91 21.39
CA ALA A 300 -6.52 22.32 20.08
C ALA A 300 -7.47 21.97 18.91
N GLU A 301 -8.21 20.86 19.00
CA GLU A 301 -9.29 20.46 18.10
C GLU A 301 -10.46 21.45 18.17
N MET A 302 -10.92 21.80 19.37
CA MET A 302 -11.97 22.81 19.58
C MET A 302 -11.51 24.20 19.12
N LYS A 303 -10.23 24.54 19.25
CA LYS A 303 -9.63 25.78 18.72
C LYS A 303 -9.59 25.79 17.19
N LEU A 304 -9.29 24.66 16.55
CA LEU A 304 -9.41 24.48 15.10
C LEU A 304 -10.86 24.65 14.64
N PHE A 305 -11.82 24.01 15.30
CA PHE A 305 -13.24 24.14 14.97
C PHE A 305 -13.75 25.57 15.20
N ALA A 306 -13.39 26.22 16.31
CA ALA A 306 -13.75 27.61 16.58
C ALA A 306 -13.24 28.58 15.50
N LYS A 307 -12.06 28.33 14.93
CA LYS A 307 -11.52 29.08 13.78
C LYS A 307 -12.28 28.77 12.49
N GLN A 308 -12.66 27.51 12.24
CA GLN A 308 -13.39 27.11 11.03
C GLN A 308 -14.84 27.59 11.04
N CYS A 309 -15.53 27.53 12.18
CA CYS A 309 -16.91 27.99 12.37
C CYS A 309 -17.11 29.50 12.18
N GLN A 310 -16.04 30.28 12.00
CA GLN A 310 -16.11 31.70 11.59
C GLN A 310 -16.19 31.86 10.06
N ASP A 311 -15.80 30.84 9.28
CA ASP A 311 -15.66 30.89 7.82
C ASP A 311 -16.59 29.91 7.08
N VAL A 312 -17.09 28.85 7.74
CA VAL A 312 -18.00 27.85 7.14
C VAL A 312 -19.47 28.18 7.38
N ASP A 313 -20.33 27.78 6.45
CA ASP A 313 -21.78 28.02 6.50
C ASP A 313 -22.54 26.89 7.24
N ILE A 314 -22.02 25.66 7.22
CA ILE A 314 -22.70 24.43 7.69
C ILE A 314 -21.68 23.49 8.36
N VAL A 315 -22.10 22.73 9.39
CA VAL A 315 -21.27 21.74 10.11
C VAL A 315 -22.02 20.41 10.31
N ILE A 316 -21.35 19.26 10.15
CA ILE A 316 -21.87 17.87 10.31
C ILE A 316 -20.79 17.02 11.05
N SER A 317 -21.12 16.00 11.88
CA SER A 317 -20.11 15.27 12.73
C SER A 317 -20.34 13.75 12.88
N THR A 318 -19.33 12.90 12.63
CA THR A 318 -19.54 11.57 11.98
C THR A 318 -18.40 10.48 11.93
N ALA A 319 -17.33 10.44 12.75
CA ALA A 319 -16.02 9.71 12.56
C ALA A 319 -15.89 8.17 12.24
N LEU A 320 -15.03 7.76 11.24
CA LEU A 320 -14.44 6.42 10.85
C LEU A 320 -13.47 6.52 9.57
N ILE A 321 -12.99 5.45 8.86
CA ILE A 321 -11.62 5.35 8.19
C ILE A 321 -11.50 4.41 6.89
N PRO A 322 -10.36 4.13 6.14
CA PRO A 322 -9.48 4.88 5.15
C PRO A 322 -9.20 4.28 3.68
N GLY A 323 -8.17 4.76 2.91
CA GLY A 323 -7.40 4.10 1.76
C GLY A 323 -7.17 4.94 0.44
N GLY A 324 -6.20 4.80 -0.52
CA GLY A 324 -4.99 3.96 -0.85
C GLY A 324 -4.44 4.18 -2.34
N PHE A 325 -3.20 3.79 -2.77
CA PHE A 325 -2.49 4.31 -4.02
C PHE A 325 -1.80 3.36 -5.09
N LEU A 326 -0.58 3.67 -5.64
CA LEU A 326 -0.03 3.29 -7.00
C LEU A 326 1.54 3.11 -7.16
N VAL A 327 2.12 3.05 -8.41
CA VAL A 327 3.55 2.71 -8.80
C VAL A 327 4.08 3.40 -10.11
N THR A 328 5.33 3.16 -10.62
CA THR A 328 6.05 3.96 -11.69
C THR A 328 6.81 3.24 -12.89
N LYS A 329 8.12 3.53 -13.15
CA LYS A 329 8.76 3.83 -14.49
C LYS A 329 8.35 3.08 -15.78
N LYS A 330 9.11 2.09 -16.32
CA LYS A 330 9.44 1.95 -17.80
C LYS A 330 8.28 2.22 -18.74
N MET A 331 7.15 1.63 -18.40
CA MET A 331 5.76 1.84 -18.74
C MET A 331 5.27 3.30 -18.99
N LEU A 332 6.08 4.35 -18.84
CA LEU A 332 5.70 5.77 -19.05
C LEU A 332 4.95 6.05 -20.36
N ASP A 333 5.34 5.37 -21.45
CA ASP A 333 4.74 5.57 -22.76
C ASP A 333 3.54 4.62 -22.99
N MET A 334 3.42 3.55 -22.18
CA MET A 334 2.16 2.82 -21.99
C MET A 334 1.19 3.61 -21.08
N PHE A 335 1.72 4.50 -20.23
CA PHE A 335 0.98 5.52 -19.48
C PHE A 335 0.81 6.82 -20.28
N LYS A 336 1.22 6.88 -21.56
CA LYS A 336 0.76 7.91 -22.49
C LYS A 336 -0.64 7.55 -22.94
N ARG A 337 -1.62 8.34 -22.53
CA ARG A 337 -3.01 8.14 -22.92
C ARG A 337 -3.18 8.62 -24.37
N PRO A 338 -4.03 7.98 -25.19
CA PRO A 338 -4.39 8.50 -26.51
C PRO A 338 -5.00 9.91 -26.49
N THR A 339 -5.44 10.38 -25.31
CA THR A 339 -6.00 11.70 -25.05
C THR A 339 -4.98 12.72 -24.52
N ASP A 340 -3.72 12.35 -24.32
CA ASP A 340 -2.68 13.31 -23.88
C ASP A 340 -2.27 14.23 -25.05
N PRO A 341 -1.97 15.52 -24.82
CA PRO A 341 -1.54 16.43 -25.87
C PRO A 341 -0.30 15.95 -26.65
N PRO A 342 -0.10 16.41 -27.90
CA PRO A 342 1.14 16.17 -28.64
C PRO A 342 2.37 16.63 -27.86
N GLU A 343 3.36 15.74 -27.73
CA GLU A 343 4.62 16.01 -27.00
C GLU A 343 5.77 16.17 -28.01
N TYR A 344 6.34 17.36 -28.08
CA TYR A 344 7.40 17.70 -29.03
C TYR A 344 8.79 17.35 -28.48
N ASN A 345 8.99 16.09 -28.07
CA ASN A 345 10.21 15.62 -27.39
C ASN A 345 11.51 15.83 -28.21
N TYR A 346 11.41 16.00 -29.54
CA TYR A 346 12.56 16.35 -30.40
C TYR A 346 13.10 17.77 -30.14
N LEU A 347 12.34 18.68 -29.54
CA LEU A 347 12.82 20.03 -29.19
C LEU A 347 13.97 19.99 -28.19
N TYR A 348 14.05 18.93 -27.37
CA TYR A 348 15.17 18.70 -26.45
C TYR A 348 16.49 18.32 -27.15
N LEU A 349 16.48 18.07 -28.48
CA LEU A 349 17.72 17.99 -29.27
C LEU A 349 18.42 19.35 -29.36
N LEU A 350 17.71 20.48 -29.22
CA LEU A 350 18.30 21.82 -29.26
C LEU A 350 19.29 22.04 -28.10
N PRO A 351 18.92 21.92 -26.81
CA PRO A 351 19.87 22.05 -25.72
C PRO A 351 20.96 20.96 -25.73
N GLY A 352 20.64 19.73 -26.17
CA GLY A 352 21.65 18.67 -26.33
C GLY A 352 22.72 19.00 -27.39
N GLY A 353 22.29 19.49 -28.56
CA GLY A 353 23.17 19.92 -29.64
C GLY A 353 23.99 21.15 -29.29
N VAL A 354 23.39 22.13 -28.58
CA VAL A 354 24.12 23.30 -28.06
C VAL A 354 25.16 22.89 -27.01
N PHE A 355 24.85 21.94 -26.12
CA PHE A 355 25.77 21.49 -25.08
C PHE A 355 27.01 20.79 -25.66
N VAL A 356 26.83 19.79 -26.53
CA VAL A 356 27.95 19.04 -27.13
C VAL A 356 28.64 19.82 -28.24
N GLY A 357 27.88 20.54 -29.08
CA GLY A 357 28.44 21.38 -30.15
C GLY A 357 29.19 22.61 -29.62
N GLY A 358 28.71 23.21 -28.52
CA GLY A 358 29.42 24.28 -27.81
C GLY A 358 30.76 23.82 -27.23
N TYR A 359 30.81 22.59 -26.70
CA TYR A 359 32.08 21.98 -26.28
C TYR A 359 33.06 21.81 -27.46
N ALA A 360 32.59 21.24 -28.58
CA ALA A 360 33.43 21.07 -29.77
C ALA A 360 33.98 22.40 -30.31
N ALA A 361 33.16 23.46 -30.35
CA ALA A 361 33.58 24.79 -30.76
C ALA A 361 34.59 25.42 -29.78
N ALA A 362 34.41 25.23 -28.47
CA ALA A 362 35.35 25.69 -27.44
C ALA A 362 36.71 24.97 -27.55
N LEU A 363 36.68 23.65 -27.73
CA LEU A 363 37.87 22.80 -27.90
C LEU A 363 38.64 23.17 -29.19
N GLN A 364 37.94 23.39 -30.30
CA GLN A 364 38.53 23.87 -31.56
C GLN A 364 39.12 25.29 -31.42
N SER A 365 38.56 26.11 -30.53
CA SER A 365 39.07 27.44 -30.19
C SER A 365 40.21 27.42 -29.15
N GLY A 366 40.69 26.25 -28.75
CA GLY A 366 41.81 26.07 -27.83
C GLY A 366 41.46 26.12 -26.33
N TYR A 367 40.18 26.21 -25.96
CA TYR A 367 39.75 26.16 -24.55
C TYR A 367 39.64 24.72 -24.05
N ASN A 368 40.15 24.47 -22.85
CA ASN A 368 39.96 23.22 -22.12
C ASN A 368 38.88 23.49 -21.03
N ILE A 369 37.70 22.87 -21.16
CA ILE A 369 36.53 23.10 -20.28
C ILE A 369 35.90 21.81 -19.74
N GLU A 370 36.70 20.74 -19.70
CA GLU A 370 36.29 19.35 -19.41
C GLU A 370 35.61 19.25 -18.03
N GLN A 371 36.16 19.93 -17.01
CA GLN A 371 35.59 19.93 -15.66
C GLN A 371 34.23 20.65 -15.60
N MET A 372 34.00 21.66 -16.44
CA MET A 372 32.68 22.31 -16.58
C MET A 372 31.69 21.38 -17.30
N MET A 373 32.15 20.65 -18.31
CA MET A 373 31.34 19.62 -18.98
C MET A 373 31.01 18.45 -18.06
N TYR A 374 31.92 18.02 -17.18
CA TYR A 374 31.65 17.02 -16.14
C TYR A 374 30.58 17.49 -15.16
N LEU A 375 30.65 18.74 -14.68
CA LEU A 375 29.61 19.33 -13.84
C LEU A 375 28.25 19.39 -14.57
N GLY A 376 28.22 19.92 -15.79
CA GLY A 376 26.99 20.01 -16.60
C GLY A 376 26.39 18.62 -16.88
N SER A 377 27.22 17.63 -17.18
CA SER A 377 26.81 16.25 -17.43
C SER A 377 26.25 15.59 -16.17
N GLY A 378 26.90 15.80 -15.02
CA GLY A 378 26.42 15.34 -13.72
C GLY A 378 25.07 15.96 -13.33
N LEU A 379 24.90 17.26 -13.55
CA LEU A 379 23.62 17.96 -13.35
C LEU A 379 22.52 17.43 -14.28
N CYS A 380 22.83 17.10 -15.54
CA CYS A 380 21.89 16.43 -16.45
C CYS A 380 21.50 15.03 -15.94
N CYS A 381 22.44 14.25 -15.39
CA CYS A 381 22.14 12.95 -14.77
C CYS A 381 21.29 13.07 -13.49
N VAL A 382 21.53 14.06 -12.63
CA VAL A 382 20.68 14.37 -11.47
C VAL A 382 19.27 14.79 -11.93
N GLY A 383 19.20 15.68 -12.93
CA GLY A 383 17.95 16.09 -13.57
C GLY A 383 17.18 14.92 -14.21
N ALA A 384 17.86 13.86 -14.61
CA ALA A 384 17.23 12.66 -15.14
C ALA A 384 16.36 11.93 -14.09
N LEU A 385 16.91 11.72 -12.90
CA LEU A 385 16.20 11.10 -11.78
C LEU A 385 15.16 12.03 -11.16
N ALA A 386 15.45 13.33 -11.06
CA ALA A 386 14.47 14.32 -10.62
C ALA A 386 13.26 14.40 -11.57
N GLY A 387 13.48 14.42 -12.90
CA GLY A 387 12.41 14.43 -13.89
C GLY A 387 11.51 13.19 -13.83
N LEU A 388 12.03 12.05 -13.40
CA LEU A 388 11.28 10.79 -13.24
C LEU A 388 10.32 10.77 -12.04
N SER A 389 10.35 11.77 -11.14
CA SER A 389 9.48 11.78 -9.95
C SER A 389 8.00 12.07 -10.27
N ASN A 390 7.69 12.65 -11.43
CA ASN A 390 6.33 12.96 -11.86
C ASN A 390 6.06 12.43 -13.27
N GLN A 391 4.91 11.79 -13.48
CA GLN A 391 4.53 11.17 -14.76
C GLN A 391 4.62 12.12 -15.97
N THR A 392 4.33 13.41 -15.77
CA THR A 392 4.40 14.45 -16.82
C THR A 392 5.83 14.82 -17.20
N THR A 393 6.76 14.89 -16.25
CA THR A 393 8.18 15.24 -16.49
C THR A 393 9.06 14.03 -16.79
N ALA A 394 8.53 12.82 -16.64
CA ALA A 394 9.33 11.59 -16.72
C ALA A 394 9.91 11.30 -18.13
N ARG A 395 9.37 11.90 -19.19
CA ARG A 395 9.98 11.89 -20.54
C ARG A 395 11.20 12.83 -20.60
N LEU A 396 11.07 14.06 -20.10
CA LEU A 396 12.17 15.02 -19.97
C LEU A 396 13.34 14.44 -19.16
N GLY A 397 13.07 13.76 -18.04
CA GLY A 397 14.09 13.09 -17.25
C GLY A 397 14.90 12.08 -18.08
N ASN A 398 14.25 11.31 -18.95
CA ASN A 398 14.96 10.40 -19.85
C ASN A 398 15.91 11.12 -20.82
N THR A 399 15.50 12.28 -21.34
CA THR A 399 16.31 13.06 -22.28
C THR A 399 17.48 13.78 -21.61
N LEU A 400 17.30 14.31 -20.39
CA LEU A 400 18.40 14.84 -19.59
C LEU A 400 19.46 13.77 -19.31
N GLY A 401 19.06 12.52 -19.04
CA GLY A 401 19.99 11.40 -18.89
C GLY A 401 20.82 11.14 -20.16
N MET A 402 20.19 11.18 -21.34
CA MET A 402 20.91 11.03 -22.62
C MET A 402 21.88 12.19 -22.88
N MET A 403 21.49 13.43 -22.56
CA MET A 403 22.38 14.61 -22.67
C MET A 403 23.61 14.50 -21.75
N GLY A 404 23.42 14.04 -20.50
CA GLY A 404 24.50 13.88 -19.54
C GLY A 404 25.54 12.84 -19.98
N VAL A 405 25.08 11.68 -20.46
CA VAL A 405 25.98 10.63 -20.99
C VAL A 405 26.73 11.13 -22.23
N ALA A 406 26.05 11.81 -23.17
CA ALA A 406 26.68 12.34 -24.38
C ALA A 406 27.75 13.42 -24.07
N GLY A 407 27.46 14.35 -23.16
CA GLY A 407 28.40 15.38 -22.73
C GLY A 407 29.63 14.82 -22.01
N GLY A 408 29.44 13.80 -21.16
CA GLY A 408 30.53 13.13 -20.46
C GLY A 408 31.49 12.39 -21.40
N ILE A 409 30.94 11.64 -22.36
CA ILE A 409 31.75 10.95 -23.39
C ILE A 409 32.47 11.98 -24.27
N ALA A 410 31.80 13.04 -24.72
CA ALA A 410 32.44 14.09 -25.51
C ALA A 410 33.62 14.75 -24.78
N ALA A 411 33.44 15.09 -23.50
CA ALA A 411 34.50 15.70 -22.67
C ALA A 411 35.69 14.75 -22.42
N THR A 412 35.45 13.46 -22.16
CA THR A 412 36.54 12.49 -21.97
C THR A 412 37.34 12.26 -23.26
N LEU A 413 36.68 12.19 -24.43
CA LEU A 413 37.37 12.08 -25.73
C LEU A 413 38.14 13.36 -26.09
N GLY A 414 37.56 14.53 -25.85
CA GLY A 414 38.20 15.83 -26.12
C GLY A 414 39.37 16.14 -25.20
N ALA A 415 39.36 15.64 -23.96
CA ALA A 415 40.48 15.69 -23.03
C ALA A 415 41.71 14.93 -23.56
N LEU A 416 41.49 13.70 -24.05
CA LEU A 416 42.56 12.78 -24.45
C LEU A 416 43.25 13.15 -25.77
N LYS A 417 42.59 13.91 -26.65
CA LYS A 417 43.09 14.35 -27.97
C LYS A 417 43.75 13.19 -28.76
N PRO A 418 43.06 12.04 -28.91
CA PRO A 418 43.63 10.81 -29.47
C PRO A 418 44.02 10.95 -30.94
N SER A 419 44.96 10.11 -31.41
CA SER A 419 45.27 9.99 -32.84
C SER A 419 44.06 9.48 -33.63
N PRO A 420 43.99 9.70 -34.96
CA PRO A 420 42.87 9.23 -35.79
C PRO A 420 42.63 7.72 -35.68
N GLU A 421 43.70 6.93 -35.54
CA GLU A 421 43.67 5.47 -35.45
C GLU A 421 43.09 5.02 -34.09
N LEU A 422 43.56 5.64 -33.00
CA LEU A 422 43.04 5.36 -31.66
C LEU A 422 41.58 5.82 -31.52
N LEU A 423 41.23 6.99 -32.08
CA LEU A 423 39.86 7.49 -32.12
C LEU A 423 38.94 6.56 -32.92
N ALA A 424 39.42 5.99 -34.03
CA ALA A 424 38.69 4.98 -34.80
C ALA A 424 38.49 3.68 -33.99
N GLN A 425 39.50 3.22 -33.24
CA GLN A 425 39.37 2.05 -32.36
C GLN A 425 38.35 2.29 -31.22
N MET A 426 38.42 3.44 -30.54
CA MET A 426 37.47 3.82 -29.49
C MET A 426 36.04 3.93 -30.05
N SER A 427 35.89 4.55 -31.22
CA SER A 427 34.60 4.68 -31.91
C SER A 427 34.03 3.33 -32.34
N ALA A 428 34.87 2.42 -32.85
CA ALA A 428 34.44 1.07 -33.21
C ALA A 428 33.97 0.26 -31.98
N ALA A 429 34.68 0.33 -30.86
CA ALA A 429 34.29 -0.33 -29.61
C ALA A 429 32.93 0.19 -29.11
N MET A 430 32.75 1.51 -29.07
CA MET A 430 31.47 2.14 -28.69
C MET A 430 30.33 1.77 -29.67
N ALA A 431 30.60 1.76 -30.97
CA ALA A 431 29.61 1.42 -32.00
C ALA A 431 29.16 -0.05 -31.89
N VAL A 432 30.08 -0.99 -31.67
CA VAL A 432 29.77 -2.42 -31.47
C VAL A 432 28.93 -2.62 -30.19
N GLY A 433 29.37 -2.05 -29.06
CA GLY A 433 28.64 -2.15 -27.80
C GLY A 433 27.25 -1.53 -27.86
N GLY A 434 27.13 -0.33 -28.43
CA GLY A 434 25.85 0.38 -28.61
C GLY A 434 24.90 -0.36 -29.57
N THR A 435 25.41 -0.94 -30.66
CA THR A 435 24.61 -1.72 -31.61
C THR A 435 24.08 -2.99 -30.96
N ALA A 436 24.92 -3.71 -30.21
CA ALA A 436 24.51 -4.90 -29.46
C ALA A 436 23.45 -4.57 -28.39
N GLY A 437 23.69 -3.54 -27.58
CA GLY A 437 22.74 -3.08 -26.56
C GLY A 437 21.38 -2.67 -27.15
N LEU A 438 21.39 -1.93 -28.28
CA LEU A 438 20.17 -1.54 -28.99
C LEU A 438 19.42 -2.74 -29.56
N ALA A 439 20.13 -3.74 -30.10
CA ALA A 439 19.53 -4.96 -30.64
C ALA A 439 18.88 -5.83 -29.54
N ILE A 440 19.49 -5.91 -28.36
CA ILE A 440 18.92 -6.59 -27.18
C ILE A 440 17.70 -5.83 -26.66
N ALA A 441 17.83 -4.52 -26.42
CA ALA A 441 16.78 -3.68 -25.84
C ALA A 441 15.51 -3.60 -26.71
N LYS A 442 15.63 -3.76 -28.04
CA LYS A 442 14.49 -3.82 -28.98
C LYS A 442 13.78 -5.19 -29.01
N LYS A 443 14.43 -6.28 -28.59
CA LYS A 443 13.87 -7.65 -28.67
C LYS A 443 13.23 -8.14 -27.36
N ILE A 444 13.57 -7.55 -26.22
CA ILE A 444 13.13 -7.97 -24.88
C ILE A 444 11.63 -7.70 -24.64
N GLN A 445 10.88 -8.61 -24.00
CA GLN A 445 9.51 -8.30 -23.55
C GLN A 445 9.52 -7.53 -22.21
N ILE A 446 8.42 -6.87 -21.86
CA ILE A 446 8.31 -6.11 -20.59
C ILE A 446 8.32 -7.04 -19.36
N SER A 447 7.83 -8.28 -19.51
CA SER A 447 7.97 -9.35 -18.52
C SER A 447 9.42 -9.65 -18.14
N ASP A 448 10.34 -9.48 -19.08
CA ASP A 448 11.72 -9.97 -18.98
C ASP A 448 12.69 -8.85 -18.54
N LEU A 449 12.14 -7.70 -18.13
CA LEU A 449 12.90 -6.56 -17.64
C LEU A 449 13.74 -6.85 -16.39
N PRO A 450 13.29 -7.64 -15.38
CA PRO A 450 14.09 -7.91 -14.18
C PRO A 450 15.42 -8.61 -14.49
N GLN A 451 15.42 -9.64 -15.34
CA GLN A 451 16.65 -10.33 -15.73
C GLN A 451 17.52 -9.46 -16.64
N LEU A 452 16.97 -8.62 -17.51
CA LEU A 452 17.77 -7.68 -18.30
C LEU A 452 18.48 -6.65 -17.43
N VAL A 453 17.82 -6.14 -16.38
CA VAL A 453 18.44 -5.24 -15.39
C VAL A 453 19.56 -5.95 -14.64
N ALA A 454 19.36 -7.21 -14.22
CA ALA A 454 20.42 -8.02 -13.62
C ALA A 454 21.62 -8.20 -14.59
N ALA A 455 21.36 -8.53 -15.85
CA ALA A 455 22.41 -8.67 -16.87
C ALA A 455 23.23 -7.38 -17.05
N PHE A 456 22.60 -6.20 -17.08
CA PHE A 456 23.32 -4.93 -17.19
C PHE A 456 24.25 -4.66 -15.98
N HIS A 457 23.80 -4.92 -14.75
CA HIS A 457 24.66 -4.77 -13.57
C HIS A 457 25.91 -5.68 -13.67
N SER A 458 25.79 -6.87 -14.27
CA SER A 458 26.95 -7.75 -14.45
C SER A 458 28.02 -7.12 -15.35
N LEU A 459 27.62 -6.43 -16.42
CA LEU A 459 28.53 -5.76 -17.35
C LEU A 459 29.24 -4.57 -16.68
N VAL A 460 28.54 -3.80 -15.83
CA VAL A 460 29.15 -2.71 -15.05
C VAL A 460 30.15 -3.27 -14.03
N GLY A 461 29.81 -4.37 -13.34
CA GLY A 461 30.72 -5.04 -12.41
C GLY A 461 32.00 -5.56 -13.09
N LEU A 462 31.86 -6.14 -14.28
CA LEU A 462 33.00 -6.60 -15.08
C LEU A 462 33.86 -5.44 -15.58
N ALA A 463 33.24 -4.36 -16.07
CA ALA A 463 33.95 -3.15 -16.49
C ALA A 463 34.81 -2.58 -15.35
N ALA A 464 34.25 -2.42 -14.15
CA ALA A 464 34.98 -1.91 -12.99
C ALA A 464 36.19 -2.77 -12.60
N VAL A 465 36.10 -4.10 -12.71
CA VAL A 465 37.26 -5.00 -12.50
C VAL A 465 38.33 -4.75 -13.56
N LEU A 466 37.94 -4.65 -14.84
CA LEU A 466 38.87 -4.42 -15.95
C LEU A 466 39.56 -3.05 -15.84
N THR A 467 38.82 -1.98 -15.49
CA THR A 467 39.39 -0.64 -15.23
C THR A 467 40.41 -0.68 -14.11
N CYS A 468 40.07 -1.27 -12.96
CA CYS A 468 40.97 -1.31 -11.79
C CYS A 468 42.24 -2.13 -12.05
N VAL A 469 42.15 -3.21 -12.82
CA VAL A 469 43.32 -4.01 -13.22
C VAL A 469 44.16 -3.28 -14.27
N ALA A 470 43.54 -2.67 -15.29
CA ALA A 470 44.24 -1.92 -16.33
C ALA A 470 45.00 -0.72 -15.77
N GLU A 471 44.37 0.07 -14.88
CA GLU A 471 45.03 1.22 -14.24
C GLU A 471 46.23 0.79 -13.40
N TYR A 472 46.10 -0.30 -12.62
CA TYR A 472 47.21 -0.85 -11.87
C TYR A 472 48.38 -1.27 -12.79
N MET A 473 48.08 -1.83 -13.97
CA MET A 473 49.11 -2.21 -14.95
C MET A 473 49.80 -1.01 -15.60
N ILE A 474 49.09 0.11 -15.78
CA ILE A 474 49.61 1.34 -16.40
C ILE A 474 50.44 2.16 -15.40
N GLU A 475 49.93 2.37 -14.18
CA GLU A 475 50.55 3.24 -13.17
C GLU A 475 51.59 2.54 -12.28
N TYR A 476 51.74 1.22 -12.39
CA TYR A 476 52.76 0.46 -11.64
C TYR A 476 54.17 1.08 -11.68
N PRO A 477 54.72 1.52 -12.83
CA PRO A 477 56.06 2.12 -12.89
C PRO A 477 56.18 3.44 -12.10
N HIS A 478 55.08 4.15 -11.88
CA HIS A 478 55.06 5.47 -11.24
C HIS A 478 54.87 5.40 -9.72
N PHE A 479 54.38 4.28 -9.18
CA PHE A 479 54.13 4.10 -7.73
C PHE A 479 55.38 4.26 -6.85
N ALA A 480 56.59 4.14 -7.41
CA ALA A 480 57.83 4.39 -6.68
C ALA A 480 58.12 5.89 -6.42
N THR A 481 57.44 6.79 -7.15
CA THR A 481 57.65 8.25 -7.12
C THR A 481 56.40 9.06 -6.80
N ASP A 482 55.20 8.49 -6.99
CA ASP A 482 53.94 9.18 -6.70
C ASP A 482 53.57 9.14 -5.20
N PRO A 483 53.43 10.29 -4.51
CA PRO A 483 52.96 10.33 -3.13
C PRO A 483 51.50 9.86 -2.96
N ALA A 484 50.70 9.81 -4.02
CA ALA A 484 49.33 9.29 -4.01
C ALA A 484 49.23 7.77 -4.27
N ALA A 485 50.33 7.07 -4.56
CA ALA A 485 50.32 5.68 -5.04
C ALA A 485 49.53 4.71 -4.15
N ASN A 486 49.58 4.89 -2.83
CA ASN A 486 48.80 4.08 -1.89
C ASN A 486 47.28 4.31 -2.01
N LEU A 487 46.82 5.52 -2.31
CA LEU A 487 45.41 5.81 -2.58
C LEU A 487 44.96 5.11 -3.86
N THR A 488 45.71 5.28 -4.95
CA THR A 488 45.47 4.62 -6.25
C THR A 488 45.36 3.11 -6.08
N LYS A 489 46.33 2.49 -5.37
CA LYS A 489 46.30 1.06 -5.03
C LYS A 489 45.05 0.68 -4.21
N ILE A 490 44.73 1.39 -3.12
CA ILE A 490 43.57 1.09 -2.25
C ILE A 490 42.27 1.11 -3.06
N VAL A 491 42.07 2.16 -3.86
CA VAL A 491 40.85 2.38 -4.62
C VAL A 491 40.69 1.32 -5.72
N ALA A 492 41.76 0.98 -6.46
CA ALA A 492 41.73 -0.10 -7.44
C ALA A 492 41.34 -1.46 -6.81
N TYR A 493 41.88 -1.79 -5.64
CA TYR A 493 41.56 -3.04 -4.94
C TYR A 493 40.10 -3.08 -4.46
N LEU A 494 39.57 -1.97 -3.95
CA LEU A 494 38.16 -1.86 -3.56
C LEU A 494 37.21 -1.88 -4.76
N GLY A 495 37.55 -1.22 -5.86
CA GLY A 495 36.79 -1.26 -7.11
C GLY A 495 36.74 -2.67 -7.73
N ALA A 496 37.87 -3.36 -7.78
CA ALA A 496 37.96 -4.75 -8.23
C ALA A 496 37.17 -5.72 -7.33
N TYR A 497 37.16 -5.48 -6.02
CA TYR A 497 36.32 -6.24 -5.07
C TYR A 497 34.83 -6.02 -5.34
N ILE A 498 34.35 -4.77 -5.32
CA ILE A 498 32.92 -4.43 -5.53
C ILE A 498 32.46 -4.89 -6.91
N GLY A 499 33.27 -4.67 -7.94
CA GLY A 499 32.99 -5.09 -9.32
C GLY A 499 32.81 -6.60 -9.45
N GLY A 500 33.68 -7.41 -8.84
CA GLY A 500 33.58 -8.88 -8.89
C GLY A 500 32.38 -9.46 -8.13
N VAL A 501 32.00 -8.89 -6.97
CA VAL A 501 30.72 -9.24 -6.30
C VAL A 501 29.55 -8.89 -7.21
N THR A 502 29.57 -7.70 -7.82
CA THR A 502 28.50 -7.20 -8.68
C THR A 502 28.33 -8.08 -9.94
N PHE A 503 29.43 -8.35 -10.65
CA PHE A 503 29.46 -9.23 -11.82
C PHE A 503 28.82 -10.60 -11.54
N SER A 504 29.37 -11.31 -10.57
CA SER A 504 29.02 -12.69 -10.25
C SER A 504 27.61 -12.84 -9.67
N GLY A 505 27.24 -12.00 -8.70
CA GLY A 505 25.91 -12.00 -8.10
C GLY A 505 24.83 -11.68 -9.13
N SER A 506 25.09 -10.74 -10.03
CA SER A 506 24.17 -10.37 -11.09
C SER A 506 23.95 -11.49 -12.11
N LEU A 507 24.97 -12.30 -12.43
CA LEU A 507 24.81 -13.49 -13.27
C LEU A 507 23.99 -14.59 -12.60
N VAL A 508 24.15 -14.80 -11.28
CA VAL A 508 23.31 -15.77 -10.54
C VAL A 508 21.86 -15.28 -10.43
N ALA A 509 21.66 -13.97 -10.21
CA ALA A 509 20.32 -13.37 -10.23
C ALA A 509 19.65 -13.51 -11.60
N TYR A 510 20.38 -13.21 -12.69
CA TYR A 510 19.93 -13.45 -14.07
C TYR A 510 19.53 -14.92 -14.27
N GLY A 511 20.41 -15.87 -13.91
CA GLY A 511 20.18 -17.30 -14.09
C GLY A 511 18.95 -17.82 -13.33
N LYS A 512 18.72 -17.34 -12.10
CA LYS A 512 17.53 -17.68 -11.29
C LYS A 512 16.24 -17.07 -11.87
N LEU A 513 16.28 -15.84 -12.37
CA LEU A 513 15.11 -15.16 -12.96
C LEU A 513 14.74 -15.72 -14.33
N GLN A 514 15.73 -16.12 -15.13
CA GLN A 514 15.56 -16.72 -16.45
C GLN A 514 15.19 -18.23 -16.38
N GLY A 515 15.13 -18.82 -15.19
CA GLY A 515 14.83 -20.25 -14.98
C GLY A 515 15.98 -21.21 -15.35
N MET A 516 17.17 -20.69 -15.65
CA MET A 516 18.38 -21.48 -15.93
C MET A 516 18.98 -22.09 -14.65
N LEU A 517 18.72 -21.46 -13.50
CA LEU A 517 19.09 -21.94 -12.17
C LEU A 517 17.84 -22.13 -11.33
N ASN A 518 17.88 -23.09 -10.38
CA ASN A 518 16.77 -23.34 -9.47
C ASN A 518 16.47 -22.09 -8.62
N SER A 519 15.19 -21.69 -8.59
CA SER A 519 14.71 -20.55 -7.81
C SER A 519 14.78 -20.77 -6.29
N ALA A 520 14.85 -22.01 -5.83
CA ALA A 520 15.07 -22.33 -4.42
C ALA A 520 16.41 -21.79 -3.88
N PRO A 521 16.49 -21.37 -2.60
CA PRO A 521 17.75 -20.94 -1.99
C PRO A 521 18.72 -22.13 -1.83
N LEU A 522 19.96 -21.97 -2.29
CA LEU A 522 21.00 -23.01 -2.17
C LEU A 522 21.65 -22.97 -0.78
N MET A 523 21.29 -23.94 0.07
CA MET A 523 21.71 -24.01 1.47
C MET A 523 23.02 -24.80 1.62
N LEU A 524 24.17 -24.18 1.35
CA LEU A 524 25.47 -24.81 1.59
C LEU A 524 25.73 -25.05 3.10
N PRO A 525 26.22 -26.24 3.50
CA PRO A 525 26.67 -26.49 4.86
C PRO A 525 27.74 -25.47 5.28
N GLY A 526 27.57 -24.87 6.45
CA GLY A 526 28.53 -23.88 6.96
C GLY A 526 28.61 -22.56 6.17
N ARG A 527 27.64 -22.23 5.30
CA ARG A 527 27.67 -21.03 4.41
C ARG A 527 28.12 -19.72 5.08
N HIS A 528 27.76 -19.51 6.35
CA HIS A 528 28.12 -18.30 7.09
C HIS A 528 29.60 -18.25 7.44
N ALA A 529 30.22 -19.39 7.78
CA ALA A 529 31.66 -19.50 7.98
C ALA A 529 32.42 -19.38 6.65
N LEU A 530 31.90 -19.96 5.57
CA LEU A 530 32.46 -19.80 4.21
C LEU A 530 32.47 -18.31 3.80
N ASN A 531 31.34 -17.62 3.88
CA ASN A 531 31.23 -16.21 3.49
C ASN A 531 32.05 -15.30 4.40
N ALA A 532 32.11 -15.58 5.72
CA ALA A 532 33.00 -14.86 6.63
C ALA A 532 34.49 -15.08 6.29
N THR A 533 34.87 -16.29 5.86
CA THR A 533 36.25 -16.61 5.44
C THR A 533 36.60 -15.93 4.12
N LEU A 534 35.69 -15.93 3.13
CA LEU A 534 35.87 -15.20 1.87
C LEU A 534 36.03 -13.68 2.11
N MET A 535 35.21 -13.10 2.99
CA MET A 535 35.35 -11.69 3.41
C MET A 535 36.68 -11.44 4.13
N ALA A 536 37.05 -12.28 5.09
CA ALA A 536 38.31 -12.14 5.84
C ALA A 536 39.55 -12.27 4.94
N ALA A 537 39.54 -13.20 3.98
CA ALA A 537 40.59 -13.34 2.98
C ALA A 537 40.65 -12.13 2.03
N SER A 538 39.49 -11.61 1.60
CA SER A 538 39.41 -10.44 0.73
C SER A 538 39.91 -9.16 1.40
N VAL A 539 39.64 -8.98 2.70
CA VAL A 539 40.19 -7.87 3.51
C VAL A 539 41.67 -8.08 3.81
N GLY A 540 42.07 -9.29 4.22
CA GLY A 540 43.45 -9.65 4.55
C GLY A 540 44.41 -9.53 3.37
N GLY A 541 43.95 -9.83 2.14
CA GLY A 541 44.73 -9.71 0.91
C GLY A 541 45.19 -8.29 0.58
N MET A 542 44.57 -7.26 1.18
CA MET A 542 45.05 -5.87 1.09
C MET A 542 46.44 -5.70 1.74
N ILE A 543 46.79 -6.51 2.74
CA ILE A 543 48.04 -6.39 3.49
C ILE A 543 49.27 -6.71 2.61
N PRO A 544 49.41 -7.90 1.99
CA PRO A 544 50.53 -8.17 1.09
C PRO A 544 50.50 -7.27 -0.16
N TYR A 545 49.32 -6.92 -0.66
CA TYR A 545 49.15 -5.98 -1.77
C TYR A 545 49.68 -4.57 -1.47
N MET A 546 49.61 -4.12 -0.21
CA MET A 546 50.15 -2.83 0.22
C MET A 546 51.64 -2.89 0.54
N LEU A 547 52.08 -3.90 1.31
CA LEU A 547 53.44 -3.97 1.85
C LEU A 547 54.49 -4.38 0.82
N ASP A 548 54.13 -5.12 -0.22
CA ASP A 548 55.04 -5.52 -1.29
C ASP A 548 54.95 -4.53 -2.47
N PRO A 549 56.06 -3.90 -2.90
CA PRO A 549 56.10 -3.11 -4.13
C PRO A 549 56.16 -3.95 -5.41
N SER A 550 56.29 -5.29 -5.34
CA SER A 550 56.41 -6.18 -6.50
C SER A 550 55.15 -6.22 -7.37
N TYR A 551 55.31 -5.97 -8.68
CA TYR A 551 54.27 -6.15 -9.69
C TYR A 551 53.58 -7.51 -9.60
N THR A 552 54.37 -8.59 -9.44
CA THR A 552 53.87 -9.96 -9.44
C THR A 552 52.97 -10.20 -8.24
N THR A 553 53.36 -9.72 -7.05
CA THR A 553 52.53 -9.80 -5.84
C THR A 553 51.28 -8.94 -5.98
N GLY A 554 51.43 -7.71 -6.50
CA GLY A 554 50.33 -6.77 -6.67
C GLY A 554 49.24 -7.26 -7.62
N ILE A 555 49.61 -7.69 -8.83
CA ILE A 555 48.67 -8.22 -9.83
C ILE A 555 48.06 -9.55 -9.38
N THR A 556 48.82 -10.39 -8.67
CA THR A 556 48.30 -11.64 -8.07
C THR A 556 47.27 -11.34 -6.99
N CYS A 557 47.48 -10.33 -6.15
CA CYS A 557 46.50 -9.92 -5.13
C CYS A 557 45.24 -9.32 -5.76
N LEU A 558 45.35 -8.52 -6.83
CA LEU A 558 44.19 -8.01 -7.58
C LEU A 558 43.39 -9.14 -8.23
N GLY A 559 44.06 -10.07 -8.93
CA GLY A 559 43.41 -11.26 -9.48
C GLY A 559 42.76 -12.13 -8.41
N SER A 560 43.42 -12.27 -7.25
CA SER A 560 42.89 -13.03 -6.10
C SER A 560 41.66 -12.38 -5.49
N VAL A 561 41.63 -11.06 -5.28
CA VAL A 561 40.45 -10.38 -4.73
C VAL A 561 39.28 -10.39 -5.72
N SER A 562 39.53 -10.24 -7.02
CA SER A 562 38.50 -10.42 -8.05
C SER A 562 37.93 -11.83 -8.10
N ALA A 563 38.75 -12.86 -7.91
CA ALA A 563 38.29 -14.25 -7.82
C ALA A 563 37.50 -14.52 -6.52
N LEU A 564 38.00 -14.08 -5.37
CA LEU A 564 37.33 -14.23 -4.07
C LEU A 564 36.00 -13.48 -4.03
N SER A 565 35.94 -12.26 -4.58
CA SER A 565 34.71 -11.46 -4.65
C SER A 565 33.70 -12.05 -5.63
N ALA A 566 34.16 -12.62 -6.75
CA ALA A 566 33.31 -13.37 -7.67
C ALA A 566 32.73 -14.64 -7.02
N VAL A 567 33.53 -15.42 -6.29
CA VAL A 567 33.03 -16.56 -5.52
C VAL A 567 32.03 -16.12 -4.46
N MET A 568 32.29 -15.02 -3.74
CA MET A 568 31.39 -14.52 -2.70
C MET A 568 30.06 -13.99 -3.26
N GLY A 569 30.06 -13.33 -4.42
CA GLY A 569 28.83 -12.90 -5.09
C GLY A 569 27.98 -14.08 -5.58
N VAL A 570 28.61 -15.19 -5.99
CA VAL A 570 27.90 -16.46 -6.22
C VAL A 570 27.33 -17.03 -4.92
N THR A 571 28.14 -17.21 -3.85
CA THR A 571 27.68 -17.90 -2.63
C THR A 571 26.60 -17.14 -1.88
N LEU A 572 26.66 -15.79 -1.86
CA LEU A 572 25.60 -14.95 -1.31
C LEU A 572 24.32 -15.04 -2.16
N THR A 573 24.41 -14.83 -3.48
CA THR A 573 23.21 -14.75 -4.32
C THR A 573 22.53 -16.10 -4.54
N ALA A 574 23.29 -17.21 -4.61
CA ALA A 574 22.73 -18.54 -4.75
C ALA A 574 21.88 -18.95 -3.55
N ALA A 575 22.24 -18.48 -2.35
CA ALA A 575 21.53 -18.73 -1.08
C ALA A 575 20.21 -17.96 -0.93
N ILE A 576 19.84 -17.12 -1.90
CA ILE A 576 18.61 -16.30 -1.88
C ILE A 576 17.54 -16.93 -2.79
N GLY A 577 16.29 -16.88 -2.34
CA GLY A 577 15.13 -17.43 -3.06
C GLY A 577 14.67 -16.52 -4.20
N GLY A 578 14.09 -17.11 -5.26
CA GLY A 578 13.63 -16.39 -6.45
C GLY A 578 12.60 -15.28 -6.17
N ALA A 579 11.77 -15.45 -5.13
CA ALA A 579 10.80 -14.44 -4.69
C ALA A 579 11.49 -13.17 -4.10
N ASP A 580 12.65 -13.34 -3.46
CA ASP A 580 13.43 -12.26 -2.85
C ASP A 580 14.42 -11.61 -3.84
N MET A 581 14.63 -12.23 -5.01
CA MET A 581 15.60 -11.82 -6.01
C MET A 581 15.50 -10.34 -6.44
N PRO A 582 14.31 -9.71 -6.53
CA PRO A 582 14.20 -8.27 -6.78
C PRO A 582 14.93 -7.36 -5.77
N VAL A 583 15.08 -7.78 -4.51
CA VAL A 583 15.91 -7.07 -3.52
C VAL A 583 17.40 -7.22 -3.89
N VAL A 584 17.83 -8.39 -4.34
CA VAL A 584 19.21 -8.62 -4.77
C VAL A 584 19.57 -7.74 -5.98
N ILE A 585 18.68 -7.63 -6.97
CA ILE A 585 18.86 -6.75 -8.14
C ILE A 585 19.14 -5.30 -7.70
N THR A 586 18.44 -4.82 -6.66
CA THR A 586 18.53 -3.42 -6.21
C THR A 586 19.72 -3.16 -5.29
N VAL A 587 20.18 -4.17 -4.55
CA VAL A 587 21.47 -4.13 -3.83
C VAL A 587 22.64 -4.11 -4.82
N LEU A 588 22.61 -4.96 -5.85
CA LEU A 588 23.67 -5.01 -6.86
C LEU A 588 23.66 -3.75 -7.76
N ASN A 589 22.49 -3.12 -7.99
CA ASN A 589 22.42 -1.77 -8.55
C ASN A 589 23.22 -0.77 -7.70
N SER A 590 23.00 -0.78 -6.38
CA SER A 590 23.75 0.07 -5.44
C SER A 590 25.25 -0.16 -5.55
N TYR A 591 25.69 -1.43 -5.56
CA TYR A 591 27.11 -1.78 -5.71
C TYR A 591 27.70 -1.33 -7.05
N SER A 592 26.94 -1.38 -8.15
CA SER A 592 27.39 -0.85 -9.44
C SER A 592 27.66 0.66 -9.40
N GLY A 593 26.87 1.42 -8.63
CA GLY A 593 27.13 2.84 -8.36
C GLY A 593 28.39 3.08 -7.51
N TRP A 594 28.60 2.29 -6.45
CA TRP A 594 29.80 2.43 -5.62
C TRP A 594 31.08 1.98 -6.32
N ALA A 595 31.00 1.04 -7.27
CA ALA A 595 32.10 0.71 -8.17
C ALA A 595 32.47 1.90 -9.07
N LEU A 596 31.48 2.60 -9.62
CA LEU A 596 31.69 3.83 -10.41
C LEU A 596 32.25 4.99 -9.56
N CYS A 597 31.93 5.06 -8.26
CA CYS A 597 32.63 5.95 -7.33
C CYS A 597 34.11 5.56 -7.17
N ALA A 598 34.44 4.27 -7.10
CA ALA A 598 35.83 3.82 -7.02
C ALA A 598 36.59 4.18 -8.31
N GLU A 599 36.05 3.91 -9.49
CA GLU A 599 36.62 4.38 -10.77
C GLU A 599 36.78 5.91 -10.78
N GLY A 600 35.83 6.66 -10.23
CA GLY A 600 35.91 8.12 -10.11
C GLY A 600 36.98 8.64 -9.15
N PHE A 601 37.25 7.95 -8.04
CA PHE A 601 38.37 8.27 -7.17
C PHE A 601 39.72 7.83 -7.74
N LEU A 602 39.74 6.72 -8.49
CA LEU A 602 40.93 6.17 -9.14
C LEU A 602 41.41 7.11 -10.26
N LEU A 603 40.50 7.50 -11.15
CA LEU A 603 40.75 8.32 -12.35
C LEU A 603 40.62 9.84 -12.09
N ASN A 604 40.54 10.27 -10.81
CA ASN A 604 40.34 11.65 -10.39
C ASN A 604 39.20 12.39 -11.15
N ASN A 605 38.05 11.70 -11.34
CA ASN A 605 36.99 12.12 -12.25
C ASN A 605 35.68 12.46 -11.52
N ASN A 606 35.38 13.77 -11.49
CA ASN A 606 34.18 14.33 -10.86
C ASN A 606 32.86 13.81 -11.44
N LEU A 607 32.79 13.45 -12.73
CA LEU A 607 31.55 12.93 -13.31
C LEU A 607 31.23 11.53 -12.79
N LEU A 608 32.25 10.66 -12.72
CA LEU A 608 32.11 9.28 -12.26
C LEU A 608 31.71 9.23 -10.77
N THR A 609 32.31 10.08 -9.92
CA THR A 609 31.92 10.15 -8.50
C THR A 609 30.49 10.66 -8.29
N ILE A 610 30.06 11.69 -9.03
CA ILE A 610 28.67 12.21 -8.99
C ILE A 610 27.67 11.15 -9.44
N VAL A 611 27.88 10.53 -10.61
CA VAL A 611 26.96 9.54 -11.17
C VAL A 611 26.96 8.24 -10.35
N GLY A 612 28.13 7.82 -9.84
CA GLY A 612 28.25 6.65 -8.97
C GLY A 612 27.48 6.82 -7.65
N ALA A 613 27.60 7.98 -6.99
CA ALA A 613 26.89 8.25 -5.74
C ALA A 613 25.37 8.33 -5.95
N LEU A 614 24.95 8.86 -7.11
CA LEU A 614 23.55 8.97 -7.52
C LEU A 614 22.92 7.58 -7.79
N ILE A 615 23.62 6.68 -8.49
CA ILE A 615 23.20 5.28 -8.69
C ILE A 615 23.24 4.49 -7.38
N GLY A 616 24.33 4.64 -6.62
CA GLY A 616 24.58 3.94 -5.36
C GLY A 616 23.50 4.22 -4.32
N SER A 617 23.18 5.50 -4.10
CA SER A 617 22.10 5.92 -3.20
C SER A 617 20.71 5.50 -3.70
N SER A 618 20.43 5.60 -5.02
CA SER A 618 19.17 5.17 -5.60
C SER A 618 18.91 3.67 -5.38
N GLY A 619 19.91 2.81 -5.64
CA GLY A 619 19.84 1.37 -5.39
C GLY A 619 19.64 1.05 -3.90
N ALA A 620 20.35 1.74 -3.00
CA ALA A 620 20.22 1.54 -1.56
C ALA A 620 18.84 1.92 -1.01
N ILE A 621 18.30 3.08 -1.44
CA ILE A 621 16.96 3.54 -1.05
C ILE A 621 15.89 2.57 -1.56
N LEU A 622 16.00 2.11 -2.81
CA LEU A 622 15.05 1.16 -3.37
C LEU A 622 15.12 -0.21 -2.66
N SER A 623 16.33 -0.70 -2.36
CA SER A 623 16.53 -1.91 -1.56
C SER A 623 15.86 -1.81 -0.19
N TYR A 624 16.00 -0.66 0.47
CA TYR A 624 15.38 -0.38 1.78
C TYR A 624 13.84 -0.35 1.68
N ILE A 625 13.27 0.35 0.70
CA ILE A 625 11.82 0.41 0.49
C ILE A 625 11.24 -1.00 0.29
N MET A 626 11.89 -1.83 -0.51
CA MET A 626 11.46 -3.21 -0.76
C MET A 626 11.58 -4.09 0.50
N CYS A 627 12.67 -3.94 1.26
CA CYS A 627 12.84 -4.61 2.56
C CYS A 627 11.72 -4.24 3.56
N VAL A 628 11.35 -2.97 3.63
CA VAL A 628 10.27 -2.47 4.50
C VAL A 628 8.91 -3.03 4.07
N ALA A 629 8.56 -2.95 2.78
CA ALA A 629 7.32 -3.53 2.23
C ALA A 629 7.22 -5.05 2.47
N MET A 630 8.34 -5.76 2.43
CA MET A 630 8.41 -7.21 2.72
C MET A 630 8.49 -7.55 4.22
N ASN A 631 8.50 -6.56 5.13
CA ASN A 631 8.74 -6.69 6.57
C ASN A 631 9.95 -7.59 6.90
N ARG A 632 11.07 -7.40 6.18
CA ARG A 632 12.32 -8.14 6.37
C ARG A 632 13.50 -7.18 6.33
N SER A 633 14.42 -7.29 7.28
CA SER A 633 15.66 -6.49 7.24
C SER A 633 16.56 -6.94 6.09
N LEU A 634 17.36 -6.01 5.56
CA LEU A 634 18.31 -6.29 4.46
C LEU A 634 19.25 -7.46 4.78
N ALA A 635 19.72 -7.54 6.03
CA ALA A 635 20.56 -8.64 6.51
C ALA A 635 19.82 -9.99 6.50
N ASN A 636 18.53 -10.01 6.85
CA ASN A 636 17.70 -11.23 6.81
C ASN A 636 17.51 -11.73 5.37
N VAL A 637 17.38 -10.82 4.40
CA VAL A 637 17.30 -11.18 2.97
C VAL A 637 18.65 -11.69 2.45
N ILE A 638 19.74 -10.91 2.61
CA ILE A 638 21.06 -11.25 2.04
C ILE A 638 21.68 -12.49 2.68
N LEU A 639 21.50 -12.69 4.00
CA LEU A 639 22.02 -13.87 4.69
C LEU A 639 21.07 -15.08 4.59
N GLY A 640 19.97 -14.98 3.83
CA GLY A 640 19.03 -16.06 3.59
C GLY A 640 18.40 -16.59 4.89
N GLY A 641 17.95 -15.70 5.77
CA GLY A 641 17.22 -16.03 6.99
C GLY A 641 15.72 -16.22 6.74
N TYR A 642 15.10 -17.05 7.59
CA TYR A 642 13.70 -17.47 7.46
C TYR A 642 12.78 -16.60 8.32
N GLY A 643 11.63 -16.18 7.76
CA GLY A 643 10.64 -15.34 8.45
C GLY A 643 10.82 -13.83 8.25
N THR A 644 9.90 -13.07 8.83
CA THR A 644 9.88 -11.61 8.89
C THR A 644 10.58 -11.08 10.15
N SER A 645 10.81 -9.78 10.25
CA SER A 645 11.19 -9.13 11.52
C SER A 645 10.12 -9.26 12.62
N SER A 646 8.92 -9.72 12.26
CA SER A 646 7.72 -9.81 13.09
C SER A 646 7.28 -11.26 13.42
N THR A 647 7.89 -12.30 12.83
CA THR A 647 7.57 -13.70 13.17
C THR A 647 8.08 -14.06 14.57
N GLY A 648 7.16 -14.14 15.53
CA GLY A 648 7.41 -14.78 16.82
C GLY A 648 7.61 -16.30 16.68
N THR A 649 8.19 -16.93 17.70
CA THR A 649 8.57 -18.36 17.72
C THR A 649 7.41 -19.34 17.85
N GLY A 650 6.17 -18.89 17.66
CA GLY A 650 4.96 -19.71 17.74
C GLY A 650 4.68 -20.48 16.45
N LYS A 651 3.78 -21.48 16.53
CA LYS A 651 3.16 -22.06 15.33
C LYS A 651 2.31 -21.00 14.62
N PRO A 652 2.25 -21.00 13.27
CA PRO A 652 1.22 -20.25 12.54
C PRO A 652 -0.18 -20.65 13.01
N MET A 653 -1.11 -19.69 12.96
CA MET A 653 -2.53 -19.96 13.23
C MET A 653 -3.09 -20.89 12.14
N GLU A 654 -3.90 -21.88 12.54
CA GLU A 654 -4.54 -22.80 11.60
C GLU A 654 -5.62 -22.07 10.77
N ILE A 655 -5.81 -22.49 9.52
CA ILE A 655 -6.78 -21.88 8.61
C ILE A 655 -8.18 -22.36 9.00
N THR A 656 -9.01 -21.44 9.51
CA THR A 656 -10.39 -21.73 9.93
C THR A 656 -11.42 -21.31 8.90
N GLY A 657 -12.39 -22.18 8.61
CA GLY A 657 -13.53 -21.90 7.72
C GLY A 657 -13.48 -22.72 6.42
N THR A 658 -14.36 -22.38 5.48
CA THR A 658 -14.46 -22.99 4.15
C THR A 658 -14.33 -21.92 3.08
N HIS A 659 -13.78 -22.25 1.92
CA HIS A 659 -13.84 -21.36 0.76
C HIS A 659 -15.25 -21.38 0.14
N THR A 660 -15.67 -20.26 -0.44
CA THR A 660 -16.87 -20.19 -1.29
C THR A 660 -16.41 -20.25 -2.74
N GLU A 661 -16.82 -21.29 -3.46
CA GLU A 661 -16.59 -21.41 -4.90
C GLU A 661 -17.78 -20.79 -5.67
N VAL A 662 -17.48 -20.12 -6.79
CA VAL A 662 -18.47 -19.55 -7.71
C VAL A 662 -18.06 -19.83 -9.15
N ASN A 663 -19.04 -19.99 -10.03
CA ASN A 663 -18.80 -20.25 -11.46
C ASN A 663 -18.67 -18.95 -12.28
N VAL A 664 -18.41 -19.10 -13.58
CA VAL A 664 -18.22 -17.96 -14.50
C VAL A 664 -19.49 -17.11 -14.62
N ASP A 665 -20.67 -17.73 -14.71
CA ASP A 665 -21.94 -17.01 -14.89
C ASP A 665 -22.28 -16.16 -13.66
N GLN A 666 -22.17 -16.74 -12.46
CA GLN A 666 -22.31 -16.03 -11.18
C GLN A 666 -21.31 -14.87 -11.07
N THR A 667 -20.06 -15.09 -11.47
CA THR A 667 -19.02 -14.04 -11.48
C THR A 667 -19.40 -12.90 -12.44
N VAL A 668 -19.96 -13.22 -13.61
CA VAL A 668 -20.44 -12.24 -14.59
C VAL A 668 -21.68 -11.48 -14.08
N GLU A 669 -22.60 -12.14 -13.36
CA GLU A 669 -23.74 -11.47 -12.70
C GLU A 669 -23.27 -10.50 -11.63
N MET A 670 -22.37 -10.92 -10.72
CA MET A 670 -21.79 -10.03 -9.70
C MET A 670 -21.05 -8.83 -10.33
N ILE A 671 -20.34 -9.03 -11.44
CA ILE A 671 -19.71 -7.95 -12.22
C ILE A 671 -20.75 -7.02 -12.88
N LYS A 672 -21.90 -7.54 -13.33
CA LYS A 672 -23.00 -6.72 -13.89
C LYS A 672 -23.67 -5.86 -12.82
N GLU A 673 -23.87 -6.37 -11.60
CA GLU A 673 -24.43 -5.60 -10.48
C GLU A 673 -23.44 -4.53 -9.94
N ALA A 674 -22.15 -4.87 -9.84
CA ALA A 674 -21.13 -4.01 -9.24
C ALA A 674 -20.96 -2.65 -9.95
N GLN A 675 -21.09 -1.55 -9.21
CA GLN A 675 -20.92 -0.17 -9.73
C GLN A 675 -19.45 0.30 -9.74
N ASN A 676 -18.63 -0.23 -8.83
CA ASN A 676 -17.21 0.06 -8.69
C ASN A 676 -16.46 -1.28 -8.60
N ILE A 677 -15.34 -1.42 -9.31
CA ILE A 677 -14.57 -2.67 -9.43
C ILE A 677 -13.09 -2.33 -9.31
N ILE A 678 -12.45 -2.78 -8.23
CA ILE A 678 -11.01 -2.66 -8.04
C ILE A 678 -10.37 -4.00 -8.41
N ILE A 679 -9.38 -3.97 -9.31
CA ILE A 679 -8.62 -5.15 -9.73
C ILE A 679 -7.23 -5.09 -9.11
N THR A 680 -6.86 -6.11 -8.35
CA THR A 680 -5.56 -6.27 -7.67
C THR A 680 -4.68 -7.33 -8.34
N PRO A 681 -3.90 -6.97 -9.39
CA PRO A 681 -3.08 -7.93 -10.11
C PRO A 681 -1.90 -8.42 -9.26
N GLY A 682 -1.78 -9.73 -9.09
CA GLY A 682 -0.55 -10.41 -8.64
C GLY A 682 0.30 -10.91 -9.82
N TYR A 683 1.53 -11.35 -9.54
CA TYR A 683 2.47 -11.81 -10.57
C TYR A 683 1.90 -12.91 -11.50
N GLY A 684 1.02 -13.79 -10.99
CA GLY A 684 0.37 -14.84 -11.77
C GLY A 684 -0.44 -14.32 -12.97
N LEU A 685 -1.06 -13.14 -12.88
CA LEU A 685 -1.78 -12.51 -13.99
C LEU A 685 -0.83 -12.16 -15.14
N CYS A 686 0.35 -11.62 -14.82
CA CYS A 686 1.39 -11.28 -15.78
C CYS A 686 2.06 -12.53 -16.37
N ALA A 687 2.30 -13.55 -15.54
CA ALA A 687 2.88 -14.83 -15.97
C ALA A 687 1.96 -15.58 -16.95
N ALA A 688 0.65 -15.56 -16.70
CA ALA A 688 -0.37 -16.10 -17.62
C ALA A 688 -0.64 -15.20 -18.85
N LYS A 689 0.05 -14.05 -18.98
CA LYS A 689 -0.18 -13.00 -19.99
C LYS A 689 -1.62 -12.46 -20.04
N ALA A 690 -2.37 -12.59 -18.94
CA ALA A 690 -3.79 -12.25 -18.85
C ALA A 690 -4.08 -10.73 -18.76
N GLN A 691 -3.05 -9.88 -18.71
CA GLN A 691 -3.22 -8.42 -18.69
C GLN A 691 -3.98 -7.86 -19.91
N TYR A 692 -3.91 -8.51 -21.07
CA TYR A 692 -4.59 -8.04 -22.29
C TYR A 692 -6.13 -8.18 -22.20
N PRO A 693 -6.72 -9.38 -22.01
CA PRO A 693 -8.17 -9.51 -21.86
C PRO A 693 -8.71 -8.78 -20.61
N ILE A 694 -7.90 -8.61 -19.56
CA ILE A 694 -8.28 -7.79 -18.39
C ILE A 694 -8.33 -6.29 -18.74
N ALA A 695 -7.43 -5.77 -19.59
CA ALA A 695 -7.49 -4.40 -20.08
C ALA A 695 -8.73 -4.16 -20.97
N ASP A 696 -9.05 -5.10 -21.85
CA ASP A 696 -10.25 -5.05 -22.70
C ASP A 696 -11.55 -5.16 -21.87
N LEU A 697 -11.57 -6.02 -20.84
CA LEU A 697 -12.66 -6.08 -19.87
C LEU A 697 -12.85 -4.76 -19.12
N VAL A 698 -11.76 -4.15 -18.63
CA VAL A 698 -11.81 -2.83 -17.98
C VAL A 698 -12.29 -1.73 -18.94
N LYS A 699 -11.97 -1.83 -20.22
CA LYS A 699 -12.50 -0.92 -21.26
C LYS A 699 -14.01 -1.12 -21.43
N MET A 700 -14.49 -2.34 -21.66
CA MET A 700 -15.92 -2.64 -21.82
C MET A 700 -16.74 -2.22 -20.60
N LEU A 701 -16.21 -2.40 -19.38
CA LEU A 701 -16.87 -1.97 -18.14
C LEU A 701 -16.98 -0.43 -18.06
N LYS A 702 -15.97 0.32 -18.53
CA LYS A 702 -16.00 1.79 -18.62
C LYS A 702 -16.96 2.30 -19.69
N GLU A 703 -17.01 1.64 -20.84
CA GLU A 703 -17.97 1.95 -21.91
C GLU A 703 -19.41 1.68 -21.47
N ALA A 704 -19.64 0.67 -20.62
CA ALA A 704 -20.89 0.42 -19.91
C ALA A 704 -21.17 1.35 -18.71
N GLY A 705 -20.42 2.45 -18.56
CA GLY A 705 -20.65 3.51 -17.56
C GLY A 705 -20.21 3.20 -16.12
N LYS A 706 -19.64 2.02 -15.84
CA LYS A 706 -19.18 1.65 -14.48
C LYS A 706 -17.99 2.51 -14.08
N THR A 707 -18.26 3.47 -13.19
CA THR A 707 -17.49 4.73 -13.10
C THR A 707 -16.09 4.55 -12.52
N LYS A 708 -15.81 3.42 -11.87
CA LYS A 708 -14.48 3.06 -11.34
C LYS A 708 -14.17 1.58 -11.56
N ALA A 709 -13.94 1.18 -12.81
CA ALA A 709 -13.16 -0.04 -13.11
C ALA A 709 -11.66 0.33 -13.08
N ASP A 710 -11.01 0.15 -11.94
CA ASP A 710 -9.67 0.70 -11.65
C ASP A 710 -8.68 -0.42 -11.29
N VAL A 711 -7.54 -0.47 -12.01
CA VAL A 711 -6.51 -1.50 -11.80
C VAL A 711 -5.47 -0.94 -10.85
N ARG A 712 -5.43 -1.48 -9.63
CA ARG A 712 -4.52 -1.06 -8.56
C ARG A 712 -3.60 -2.20 -8.22
N CYS A 713 -2.31 -2.08 -8.55
CA CYS A 713 -1.31 -2.96 -7.94
C CYS A 713 -1.51 -2.97 -6.43
N ALA A 714 -1.51 -4.15 -5.82
CA ALA A 714 -1.52 -4.24 -4.37
C ALA A 714 -0.25 -3.54 -3.85
N GLN A 715 -0.42 -2.39 -3.19
CA GLN A 715 0.60 -1.85 -2.32
C GLN A 715 0.64 -2.75 -1.09
N VAL A 716 1.77 -3.45 -0.93
CA VAL A 716 2.11 -4.29 0.22
C VAL A 716 2.99 -3.47 1.16
#